data_AF-A0A9D3Y2A1-F1
#
_entry.id   AF-A0A9D3Y2A1-F1
#
_cell.length_a   1.000
_cell.length_b   1.000
_cell.length_c   1.000
_cell.angle_alpha   90.00
_cell.angle_beta   90.00
_cell.angle_gamma   90.00
#
_symmetry.space_group_name_H-M   'P 1'
#
loop_
_entity.id
_entity.type
_entity.pdbx_description
1 polymer ?
#
loop_
_entity_poly.entity_id
_entity_poly.type
_entity_poly.pdbx_seq_one_letter_code
_entity_poly.pdbx_strand_id
1 'polypeptide(L)'
;MGWLIKTVQDSQSNLTVFGAVCSEPAHLQGRNIENVTQADLNCNDINECAHEPCKNGATCTYLQNTYSCICSPGWQGNNCDQGTNECATAPCKNGATCTYLQNTYSCTCSPGWQGNKCDQDINECVPAPCMNGATCNNLQNAYSCTCSPGWQGNNCDQGNVSRLCDSNGTWQNLQYNCLKADVSNAVNQTYLLTGNVTSAEVINALSAVANVTEYKENRTSSELLNTTDISALADALDLVAGIVSRQGIATYDVAKVFLKSASNILDMENKDAWLSLKQANKNTSETLLFSIDEIGSGLRNRIAAGVIGNVLVVNKNCVFEVKKVTDGIVHFPDNQTIQNDTQGDNTWIRQSRSRISLNTTALGEVVVAIVIYKDMTGIISSRTSSNRSSHNEVIVNGPIISVSISNNSTKLVLPIHMTFEHGQKNFTNATCNFWRFRPEQQGYWDNDGCIVQTSNDTITVCECYHLTNFAVLMSPFVEADENTRGIRIVSIVGISVSSLCLILTIIVFARLWRYVRSDRSILLLNLITALIISYGIFIGGIDRTENKIVCTVVAAALHYIYSAVFCLMLAESIGILSGVILVFAQTSLLRKLLVFAWGVPFIIVGSALSITKTNGYGDDHNCWLSLSRGLRWAFVGPALFVILFNSIVLIILFKKMFALKSMEDKPVKDKIKTTLWSLCVLVPLMGISWILGIFYVNESASFMQYVFAVCNGLQGVYIFVCNCVLNEKVQDGFKREKIRRLNKSI
;
A
#
# COMPACT_ATOMS: atom_id res chain seq x y z
N MET A 1 80.77 1.59 -90.45
CA MET A 1 81.34 2.11 -91.72
C MET A 1 82.46 3.07 -91.37
N GLY A 2 83.59 3.00 -92.08
CA GLY A 2 84.53 4.12 -92.18
C GLY A 2 85.78 4.05 -91.31
N TRP A 3 86.73 3.20 -91.73
CA TRP A 3 88.16 3.38 -91.48
C TRP A 3 88.71 4.58 -92.27
N LEU A 4 89.73 5.27 -91.75
CA LEU A 4 90.96 5.82 -92.41
C LEU A 4 91.49 7.09 -91.69
N ILE A 5 92.62 7.02 -90.96
CA ILE A 5 94.02 7.47 -91.32
C ILE A 5 94.21 9.02 -91.17
N LYS A 6 95.20 9.62 -90.46
CA LYS A 6 96.67 9.39 -90.34
C LYS A 6 97.31 10.16 -89.15
N THR A 7 98.54 9.74 -88.81
CA THR A 7 99.68 10.41 -88.13
C THR A 7 99.56 10.81 -86.65
N VAL A 8 100.41 10.23 -85.78
CA VAL A 8 101.62 10.88 -85.22
C VAL A 8 102.67 9.79 -84.91
N GLN A 9 103.81 9.84 -85.60
CA GLN A 9 105.03 9.11 -85.25
C GLN A 9 106.23 9.96 -85.69
N ASP A 10 106.85 10.65 -84.73
CA ASP A 10 108.29 10.88 -84.54
C ASP A 10 108.47 11.94 -83.43
N SER A 11 109.36 11.80 -82.45
CA SER A 11 110.40 10.79 -82.15
C SER A 11 110.95 11.12 -80.74
N GLN A 12 111.30 10.24 -79.81
CA GLN A 12 111.23 8.79 -79.70
C GLN A 12 110.84 8.40 -78.25
N SER A 13 109.91 7.44 -78.15
CA SER A 13 109.76 6.37 -77.15
C SER A 13 110.10 6.65 -75.67
N ASN A 14 109.06 6.95 -74.87
CA ASN A 14 108.92 6.37 -73.54
C ASN A 14 107.81 5.31 -73.58
N LEU A 15 108.19 4.06 -73.37
CA LEU A 15 107.30 2.90 -73.32
C LEU A 15 106.62 2.85 -71.95
N THR A 16 105.30 3.02 -71.89
CA THR A 16 104.51 2.75 -70.68
C THR A 16 104.21 1.27 -70.58
N VAL A 17 104.80 0.59 -69.60
CA VAL A 17 104.35 -0.74 -69.13
C VAL A 17 104.53 -0.77 -67.61
N PHE A 18 103.43 -0.98 -66.88
CA PHE A 18 103.33 -1.12 -65.41
C PHE A 18 103.98 -0.01 -64.56
N GLY A 19 103.28 1.13 -64.41
CA GLY A 19 103.21 1.84 -63.12
C GLY A 19 104.47 2.53 -62.57
N ALA A 20 105.54 2.77 -63.33
CA ALA A 20 106.69 3.55 -62.86
C ALA A 20 107.26 4.49 -63.95
N VAL A 21 107.69 5.69 -63.54
CA VAL A 21 108.42 6.66 -64.37
C VAL A 21 109.82 6.86 -63.75
N CYS A 22 110.89 6.61 -64.51
CA CYS A 22 112.26 6.73 -64.02
C CYS A 22 112.99 7.87 -64.80
N SER A 23 113.77 8.71 -64.10
CA SER A 23 114.40 9.93 -64.67
C SER A 23 115.92 9.75 -64.84
N GLU A 24 116.48 10.07 -66.01
CA GLU A 24 117.94 10.17 -66.24
C GLU A 24 118.54 11.47 -65.67
N PRO A 25 119.78 11.48 -65.15
CA PRO A 25 120.50 12.71 -64.82
C PRO A 25 121.51 13.15 -65.91
N ALA A 26 121.59 14.46 -66.11
CA ALA A 26 122.46 15.14 -67.06
C ALA A 26 123.92 15.27 -66.59
N HIS A 27 124.83 15.34 -67.58
CA HIS A 27 126.23 15.80 -67.54
C HIS A 27 127.30 14.89 -66.91
N LEU A 28 127.94 14.06 -67.74
CA LEU A 28 129.38 13.79 -67.68
C LEU A 28 129.96 13.75 -69.11
N GLN A 29 130.79 14.75 -69.43
CA GLN A 29 131.55 14.83 -70.68
C GLN A 29 132.67 13.77 -70.70
N GLY A 30 132.78 13.06 -71.83
CA GLY A 30 134.03 12.45 -72.29
C GLY A 30 134.57 11.28 -71.47
N ARG A 31 133.96 10.09 -71.62
CA ARG A 31 134.64 8.78 -71.66
C ARG A 31 133.68 7.68 -72.12
N ASN A 32 134.20 6.69 -72.86
CA ASN A 32 133.43 5.62 -73.49
C ASN A 32 132.60 4.80 -72.48
N ILE A 33 131.37 4.52 -72.91
CA ILE A 33 130.39 3.64 -72.29
C ILE A 33 130.75 2.21 -72.64
N GLU A 34 131.11 1.42 -71.64
CA GLU A 34 130.96 -0.04 -71.62
C GLU A 34 131.16 -0.47 -70.16
N ASN A 35 130.04 -0.71 -69.46
CA ASN A 35 129.86 -1.28 -68.10
C ASN A 35 129.41 -0.32 -66.97
N VAL A 36 128.16 0.13 -67.03
CA VAL A 36 127.38 0.47 -65.82
C VAL A 36 126.27 -0.58 -65.67
N THR A 37 126.21 -1.24 -64.50
CA THR A 37 125.32 -2.37 -64.19
C THR A 37 124.08 -1.93 -63.39
N GLN A 38 123.14 -2.87 -63.24
CA GLN A 38 121.77 -2.76 -62.70
C GLN A 38 121.69 -2.42 -61.19
N ALA A 39 122.33 -1.32 -60.77
CA ALA A 39 122.27 -0.80 -59.39
C ALA A 39 121.90 0.69 -59.28
N ASP A 40 121.59 1.38 -60.38
CA ASP A 40 121.37 2.84 -60.40
C ASP A 40 119.93 3.32 -60.77
N LEU A 41 118.91 2.44 -60.79
CA LEU A 41 117.50 2.85 -60.97
C LEU A 41 116.74 2.84 -59.63
N ASN A 42 116.53 4.02 -59.06
CA ASN A 42 115.60 4.21 -57.95
C ASN A 42 114.24 4.70 -58.48
N CYS A 43 113.27 3.80 -58.66
CA CYS A 43 111.91 4.15 -59.06
C CYS A 43 111.00 4.11 -57.82
N ASN A 44 110.50 5.28 -57.42
CA ASN A 44 109.61 5.40 -56.26
C ASN A 44 108.17 5.03 -56.67
N ASP A 45 107.50 4.26 -55.82
CA ASP A 45 106.08 3.90 -55.94
C ASP A 45 105.20 5.17 -55.83
N ILE A 46 104.19 5.30 -56.70
CA ILE A 46 103.32 6.48 -56.79
C ILE A 46 102.15 6.30 -55.83
N ASN A 47 101.89 7.24 -54.92
CA ASN A 47 100.69 7.16 -54.07
C ASN A 47 99.41 7.47 -54.86
N GLU A 48 98.68 6.45 -55.31
CA GLU A 48 97.46 6.62 -56.09
C GLU A 48 96.31 7.27 -55.31
N CYS A 49 96.34 7.25 -53.96
CA CYS A 49 95.36 7.95 -53.13
C CYS A 49 95.47 9.49 -53.23
N ALA A 50 96.59 10.04 -53.74
CA ALA A 50 96.76 11.47 -53.93
C ALA A 50 95.82 12.06 -55.01
N HIS A 51 95.26 11.23 -55.88
CA HIS A 51 94.30 11.63 -56.93
C HIS A 51 92.83 11.42 -56.53
N GLU A 52 92.55 11.16 -55.24
CA GLU A 52 91.21 10.95 -54.69
C GLU A 52 90.35 9.94 -55.49
N PRO A 53 90.84 8.70 -55.72
CA PRO A 53 90.13 7.70 -56.51
C PRO A 53 88.86 7.20 -55.80
N CYS A 54 88.86 7.16 -54.46
CA CYS A 54 87.71 6.76 -53.65
C CYS A 54 86.69 7.90 -53.55
N LYS A 55 85.43 7.61 -53.89
CA LYS A 55 84.33 8.59 -53.91
C LYS A 55 83.43 8.47 -52.67
N ASN A 56 82.56 9.47 -52.49
CA ASN A 56 81.47 9.46 -51.50
C ASN A 56 81.90 9.26 -50.03
N GLY A 57 83.02 9.88 -49.65
CA GLY A 57 83.53 9.83 -48.28
C GLY A 57 84.15 8.49 -47.88
N ALA A 58 84.49 7.64 -48.84
CA ALA A 58 85.23 6.40 -48.61
C ALA A 58 86.70 6.68 -48.21
N THR A 59 87.29 5.79 -47.43
CA THR A 59 88.69 5.92 -46.97
C THR A 59 89.63 5.22 -47.94
N CYS A 60 90.57 5.96 -48.52
CA CYS A 60 91.58 5.40 -49.43
C CYS A 60 92.78 4.86 -48.64
N THR A 61 93.15 3.61 -48.91
CA THR A 61 94.35 2.98 -48.37
C THR A 61 95.33 2.74 -49.50
N TYR A 62 96.52 3.32 -49.38
CA TYR A 62 97.61 3.12 -50.32
C TYR A 62 98.26 1.75 -50.11
N LEU A 63 98.50 1.03 -51.19
CA LEU A 63 99.13 -0.29 -51.22
C LEU A 63 100.25 -0.30 -52.27
N GLN A 64 101.16 -1.27 -52.20
CA GLN A 64 102.30 -1.33 -53.13
C GLN A 64 101.81 -1.52 -54.58
N ASN A 65 102.04 -0.52 -55.44
CA ASN A 65 101.56 -0.40 -56.83
C ASN A 65 100.02 -0.45 -57.03
N THR A 66 99.21 -0.11 -56.02
CA THR A 66 97.74 -0.07 -56.14
C THR A 66 97.07 0.67 -54.98
N TYR A 67 95.74 0.85 -55.03
CA TYR A 67 94.95 1.40 -53.94
C TYR A 67 93.77 0.50 -53.58
N SER A 68 93.26 0.64 -52.36
CA SER A 68 92.01 0.03 -51.93
C SER A 68 91.11 1.05 -51.25
N CYS A 69 89.85 1.12 -51.68
CA CYS A 69 88.84 1.97 -51.08
C CYS A 69 88.01 1.18 -50.07
N ILE A 70 87.98 1.65 -48.82
CA ILE A 70 87.02 1.16 -47.82
C ILE A 70 85.77 2.02 -47.95
N CYS A 71 84.71 1.44 -48.52
CA CYS A 71 83.47 2.16 -48.78
C CYS A 71 82.70 2.47 -47.49
N SER A 72 82.19 3.69 -47.40
CA SER A 72 81.23 4.09 -46.37
C SER A 72 79.90 3.34 -46.56
N PRO A 73 79.10 3.12 -45.49
CA PRO A 73 77.83 2.40 -45.58
C PRO A 73 76.92 2.98 -46.68
N GLY A 74 76.38 2.11 -47.55
CA GLY A 74 75.54 2.49 -48.70
C GLY A 74 76.26 2.53 -50.05
N TRP A 75 77.60 2.37 -50.08
CA TRP A 75 78.41 2.39 -51.30
C TRP A 75 79.21 1.11 -51.49
N GLN A 76 79.43 0.72 -52.74
CA GLN A 76 80.15 -0.46 -53.20
C GLN A 76 80.92 -0.17 -54.49
N GLY A 77 81.63 -1.18 -54.98
CA GLY A 77 82.52 -1.06 -56.15
C GLY A 77 83.94 -0.63 -55.75
N ASN A 78 84.90 -0.84 -56.65
CA ASN A 78 86.32 -0.65 -56.35
C ASN A 78 86.68 0.79 -55.96
N ASN A 79 85.90 1.77 -56.42
CA ASN A 79 86.08 3.19 -56.12
C ASN A 79 85.00 3.74 -55.18
N CYS A 80 84.11 2.90 -54.66
CA CYS A 80 82.96 3.30 -53.85
C CYS A 80 82.05 4.31 -54.57
N ASP A 81 81.97 4.20 -55.89
CA ASP A 81 81.22 5.05 -56.81
C ASP A 81 79.85 4.45 -57.18
N GLN A 82 79.58 3.21 -56.76
CA GLN A 82 78.31 2.52 -57.01
C GLN A 82 77.50 2.45 -55.71
N GLY A 83 76.25 2.92 -55.70
CA GLY A 83 75.38 2.71 -54.55
C GLY A 83 75.01 1.22 -54.41
N THR A 84 74.86 0.73 -53.18
CA THR A 84 74.36 -0.63 -52.91
C THR A 84 72.87 -0.70 -53.21
N ASN A 85 72.37 -1.66 -54.00
CA ASN A 85 70.92 -1.79 -54.22
C ASN A 85 70.23 -2.42 -53.00
N GLU A 86 69.70 -1.59 -52.09
CA GLU A 86 69.06 -2.08 -50.86
C GLU A 86 67.78 -2.91 -51.12
N CYS A 87 67.13 -2.76 -52.29
CA CYS A 87 65.96 -3.55 -52.67
C CYS A 87 66.26 -5.03 -52.95
N ALA A 88 67.52 -5.41 -53.19
CA ALA A 88 67.91 -6.81 -53.41
C ALA A 88 67.65 -7.72 -52.20
N THR A 89 67.54 -7.14 -51.01
CA THR A 89 67.25 -7.87 -49.75
C THR A 89 65.75 -8.02 -49.45
N ALA A 90 64.87 -7.58 -50.36
CA ALA A 90 63.42 -7.53 -50.17
C ALA A 90 62.98 -6.88 -48.84
N PRO A 91 63.37 -5.61 -48.60
CA PRO A 91 63.07 -4.91 -47.35
C PRO A 91 61.58 -4.59 -47.20
N CYS A 92 60.87 -4.35 -48.31
CA CYS A 92 59.42 -4.10 -48.33
C CYS A 92 58.63 -5.41 -48.13
N LYS A 93 57.58 -5.36 -47.30
CA LYS A 93 56.75 -6.50 -46.93
C LYS A 93 55.36 -6.42 -47.56
N ASN A 94 54.57 -7.50 -47.41
CA ASN A 94 53.17 -7.57 -47.79
C ASN A 94 52.84 -7.18 -49.25
N GLY A 95 53.70 -7.61 -50.18
CA GLY A 95 53.53 -7.38 -51.62
C GLY A 95 53.81 -5.93 -52.07
N ALA A 96 54.43 -5.11 -51.23
CA ALA A 96 54.81 -3.74 -51.57
C ALA A 96 55.93 -3.68 -52.62
N THR A 97 55.92 -2.63 -53.44
CA THR A 97 56.92 -2.40 -54.49
C THR A 97 58.11 -1.62 -53.93
N CYS A 98 59.32 -2.19 -54.05
CA CYS A 98 60.55 -1.50 -53.63
C CYS A 98 61.12 -0.66 -54.78
N THR A 99 61.38 0.62 -54.52
CA THR A 99 62.08 1.52 -55.43
C THR A 99 63.44 1.86 -54.85
N TYR A 100 64.49 1.53 -55.59
CA TYR A 100 65.86 1.87 -55.24
C TYR A 100 66.11 3.37 -55.47
N LEU A 101 66.73 4.03 -54.50
CA LEU A 101 67.15 5.43 -54.53
C LEU A 101 68.65 5.48 -54.19
N GLN A 102 69.37 6.55 -54.55
CA GLN A 102 70.81 6.63 -54.25
C GLN A 102 71.06 6.54 -52.73
N ASN A 103 71.63 5.42 -52.29
CA ASN A 103 71.94 5.04 -50.89
C ASN A 103 70.72 4.87 -49.97
N THR A 104 69.54 4.61 -50.52
CA THR A 104 68.33 4.34 -49.73
C THR A 104 67.28 3.62 -50.57
N TYR A 105 66.18 3.22 -49.95
CA TYR A 105 65.04 2.62 -50.63
C TYR A 105 63.74 3.27 -50.19
N SER A 106 62.74 3.24 -51.07
CA SER A 106 61.38 3.62 -50.74
C SER A 106 60.45 2.46 -51.05
N CYS A 107 59.58 2.12 -50.11
CA CYS A 107 58.54 1.12 -50.30
C CYS A 107 57.23 1.81 -50.66
N THR A 108 56.65 1.43 -51.81
CA THR A 108 55.28 1.81 -52.15
C THR A 108 54.35 0.71 -51.65
N CYS A 109 53.61 0.99 -50.58
CA CYS A 109 52.76 0.01 -49.92
C CYS A 109 51.54 -0.38 -50.76
N SER A 110 51.21 -1.66 -50.74
CA SER A 110 49.94 -2.16 -51.24
C SER A 110 48.78 -1.66 -50.37
N PRO A 111 47.54 -1.57 -50.92
CA PRO A 111 46.38 -1.15 -50.14
C PRO A 111 46.24 -1.94 -48.82
N GLY A 112 45.94 -1.24 -47.72
CA GLY A 112 45.82 -1.81 -46.37
C GLY A 112 47.12 -1.85 -45.56
N TRP A 113 48.27 -1.47 -46.13
CA TRP A 113 49.56 -1.48 -45.42
C TRP A 113 50.21 -0.10 -45.38
N GLN A 114 50.93 0.18 -44.29
CA GLN A 114 51.64 1.43 -44.04
C GLN A 114 53.00 1.18 -43.38
N GLY A 115 53.73 2.26 -43.14
CA GLY A 115 55.08 2.25 -42.58
C GLY A 115 56.16 2.14 -43.65
N ASN A 116 57.39 2.47 -43.28
CA ASN A 116 58.51 2.58 -44.23
C ASN A 116 58.88 1.25 -44.91
N LYS A 117 58.47 0.12 -44.34
CA LYS A 117 58.63 -1.22 -44.91
C LYS A 117 57.30 -1.87 -45.32
N CYS A 118 56.18 -1.15 -45.19
CA CYS A 118 54.84 -1.69 -45.45
C CYS A 118 54.52 -2.93 -44.62
N ASP A 119 55.06 -2.99 -43.40
CA ASP A 119 54.95 -4.08 -42.44
C ASP A 119 53.88 -3.82 -41.37
N GLN A 120 53.29 -2.63 -41.38
CA GLN A 120 52.23 -2.24 -40.46
C GLN A 120 50.88 -2.28 -41.18
N ASP A 121 49.95 -3.05 -40.64
CA ASP A 121 48.55 -3.04 -41.08
C ASP A 121 47.97 -1.65 -40.79
N ILE A 122 47.23 -1.08 -41.75
CA ILE A 122 46.44 0.12 -41.48
C ILE A 122 45.32 -0.29 -40.54
N ASN A 123 45.05 0.52 -39.52
CA ASN A 123 43.93 0.27 -38.63
C ASN A 123 42.71 1.05 -39.13
N GLU A 124 41.90 0.43 -39.98
CA GLU A 124 40.64 0.97 -40.49
C GLU A 124 39.62 1.26 -39.37
N CYS A 125 39.84 0.75 -38.15
CA CYS A 125 39.06 1.14 -36.97
C CYS A 125 39.43 2.52 -36.38
N VAL A 126 40.32 3.31 -36.99
CA VAL A 126 40.66 4.68 -36.55
C VAL A 126 40.35 5.68 -37.68
N PRO A 127 39.45 6.66 -37.47
CA PRO A 127 38.97 7.19 -36.20
C PRO A 127 37.61 6.63 -35.72
N ALA A 128 37.46 5.31 -35.61
CA ALA A 128 36.27 4.58 -35.15
C ALA A 128 35.04 4.70 -36.10
N PRO A 129 34.99 3.89 -37.18
CA PRO A 129 33.87 3.90 -38.12
C PRO A 129 32.59 3.28 -37.56
N CYS A 130 32.70 2.41 -36.54
CA CYS A 130 31.56 1.76 -35.91
C CYS A 130 30.89 2.68 -34.88
N MET A 131 29.58 2.88 -35.04
CA MET A 131 28.79 3.79 -34.21
C MET A 131 28.08 3.05 -33.08
N ASN A 132 27.48 3.81 -32.15
CA ASN A 132 26.51 3.31 -31.17
C ASN A 132 27.01 2.20 -30.24
N GLY A 133 28.30 2.22 -29.87
CA GLY A 133 28.89 1.24 -28.95
C GLY A 133 29.22 -0.11 -29.60
N ALA A 134 29.16 -0.20 -30.93
CA ALA A 134 29.55 -1.39 -31.67
C ALA A 134 31.06 -1.65 -31.59
N THR A 135 31.43 -2.93 -31.61
CA THR A 135 32.84 -3.36 -31.60
C THR A 135 33.37 -3.34 -33.03
N CYS A 136 34.44 -2.56 -33.28
CA CYS A 136 35.13 -2.55 -34.57
C CYS A 136 36.19 -3.66 -34.63
N ASN A 137 36.14 -4.47 -35.68
CA ASN A 137 37.16 -5.47 -35.99
C ASN A 137 37.97 -5.01 -37.21
N ASN A 138 39.27 -4.82 -37.01
CA ASN A 138 40.19 -4.51 -38.10
C ASN A 138 40.38 -5.72 -39.00
N LEU A 139 40.27 -5.54 -40.31
CA LEU A 139 40.50 -6.56 -41.33
C LEU A 139 41.53 -6.05 -42.32
N GLN A 140 42.14 -6.95 -43.09
CA GLN A 140 43.12 -6.54 -44.09
C GLN A 140 42.46 -5.64 -45.16
N ASN A 141 42.83 -4.34 -45.19
CA ASN A 141 42.28 -3.32 -46.09
C ASN A 141 40.76 -3.10 -45.95
N ALA A 142 40.17 -3.45 -44.80
CA ALA A 142 38.73 -3.35 -44.54
C ALA A 142 38.45 -3.31 -43.04
N TYR A 143 37.21 -3.05 -42.67
CA TYR A 143 36.75 -3.22 -41.28
C TYR A 143 35.41 -3.93 -41.27
N SER A 144 35.06 -4.53 -40.12
CA SER A 144 33.72 -5.00 -39.86
C SER A 144 33.25 -4.55 -38.49
N CYS A 145 32.01 -4.07 -38.42
CA CYS A 145 31.39 -3.69 -37.16
C CYS A 145 30.52 -4.82 -36.63
N THR A 146 30.75 -5.26 -35.40
CA THR A 146 29.83 -6.11 -34.66
C THR A 146 28.84 -5.22 -33.92
N CYS A 147 27.64 -5.07 -34.48
CA CYS A 147 26.63 -4.17 -33.95
C CYS A 147 26.09 -4.64 -32.61
N SER A 148 25.92 -3.69 -31.68
CA SER A 148 25.16 -3.90 -30.46
C SER A 148 23.68 -4.20 -30.80
N PRO A 149 22.96 -4.95 -29.94
CA PRO A 149 21.56 -5.30 -30.19
C PRO A 149 20.68 -4.08 -30.53
N GLY A 150 19.90 -4.20 -31.62
CA GLY A 150 19.02 -3.14 -32.13
C GLY A 150 19.64 -2.20 -33.16
N TRP A 151 20.95 -2.31 -33.40
CA TRP A 151 21.68 -1.60 -34.45
C TRP A 151 22.07 -2.55 -35.59
N GLN A 152 22.06 -2.03 -36.81
CA GLN A 152 22.35 -2.72 -38.06
C GLN A 152 22.99 -1.74 -39.07
N GLY A 153 23.36 -2.25 -40.23
CA GLY A 153 24.15 -1.51 -41.23
C GLY A 153 25.65 -1.71 -41.04
N ASN A 154 26.43 -1.38 -42.07
CA ASN A 154 27.87 -1.63 -42.12
C ASN A 154 28.64 -0.89 -41.00
N ASN A 155 28.11 0.24 -40.54
CA ASN A 155 28.68 1.06 -39.47
C ASN A 155 27.86 1.00 -38.17
N CYS A 156 26.84 0.13 -38.10
CA CYS A 156 25.89 0.07 -36.99
C CYS A 156 25.18 1.41 -36.72
N ASP A 157 24.95 2.16 -37.78
CA ASP A 157 24.36 3.50 -37.82
C ASP A 157 22.84 3.48 -38.07
N GLN A 158 22.29 2.33 -38.44
CA GLN A 158 20.87 2.17 -38.75
C GLN A 158 20.22 1.31 -37.67
N GLY A 159 19.25 1.82 -36.93
CA GLY A 159 18.60 1.03 -35.89
C GLY A 159 17.95 1.89 -34.82
N ASN A 160 17.31 1.23 -33.87
CA ASN A 160 16.72 1.86 -32.70
C ASN A 160 17.36 1.25 -31.46
N VAL A 161 17.71 2.09 -30.48
CA VAL A 161 18.25 1.61 -29.21
C VAL A 161 17.25 0.63 -28.59
N SER A 162 17.72 -0.58 -28.29
CA SER A 162 16.90 -1.65 -27.74
C SER A 162 17.43 -2.08 -26.37
N ARG A 163 16.53 -2.42 -25.44
CA ARG A 163 16.85 -2.91 -24.09
C ARG A 163 16.13 -4.23 -23.80
N LEU A 164 16.74 -5.06 -22.96
CA LEU A 164 16.19 -6.33 -22.48
C LEU A 164 15.03 -6.07 -21.51
N CYS A 165 13.85 -6.64 -21.79
CA CYS A 165 12.63 -6.40 -21.00
C CYS A 165 12.14 -7.61 -20.20
N ASP A 166 12.79 -8.77 -20.38
CA ASP A 166 12.57 -9.98 -19.59
C ASP A 166 13.87 -10.78 -19.38
N SER A 167 13.81 -11.77 -18.49
CA SER A 167 14.87 -12.76 -18.27
C SER A 167 14.96 -13.82 -19.38
N ASN A 168 14.05 -13.77 -20.36
CA ASN A 168 13.96 -14.72 -21.48
C ASN A 168 14.62 -14.19 -22.76
N GLY A 169 15.21 -12.99 -22.73
CA GLY A 169 16.03 -12.44 -23.81
C GLY A 169 15.26 -11.63 -24.86
N THR A 170 14.05 -11.12 -24.58
CA THR A 170 13.35 -10.27 -25.56
C THR A 170 13.88 -8.83 -25.53
N TRP A 171 14.44 -8.40 -26.66
CA TRP A 171 14.92 -7.06 -26.90
C TRP A 171 13.79 -6.19 -27.46
N GLN A 172 13.49 -5.08 -26.79
CA GLN A 172 12.46 -4.12 -27.23
C GLN A 172 13.07 -2.73 -27.42
N ASN A 173 12.46 -1.92 -28.29
CA ASN A 173 12.87 -0.53 -28.51
C ASN A 173 12.79 0.29 -27.20
N LEU A 174 13.62 1.32 -27.01
CA LEU A 174 13.54 2.25 -25.86
C LEU A 174 12.16 2.89 -25.67
N GLN A 175 11.38 3.00 -26.75
CA GLN A 175 10.00 3.49 -26.71
C GLN A 175 9.00 2.47 -26.14
N TYR A 176 9.40 1.20 -25.97
CA TYR A 176 8.58 0.15 -25.40
C TYR A 176 8.65 0.17 -23.88
N ASN A 177 7.48 0.12 -23.24
CA ASN A 177 7.36 0.17 -21.78
C ASN A 177 7.76 -1.18 -21.18
N CYS A 178 8.86 -1.21 -20.43
CA CYS A 178 9.41 -2.42 -19.81
C CYS A 178 9.26 -2.35 -18.29
N LEU A 179 8.07 -1.91 -17.85
CA LEU A 179 7.77 -1.59 -16.47
C LEU A 179 8.22 -2.65 -15.47
N LYS A 180 8.00 -3.94 -15.78
CA LYS A 180 8.40 -5.04 -14.89
C LYS A 180 9.92 -5.11 -14.68
N ALA A 181 10.71 -4.97 -15.74
CA ALA A 181 12.17 -4.95 -15.67
C ALA A 181 12.67 -3.67 -15.01
N ASP A 182 12.03 -2.53 -15.32
CA ASP A 182 12.35 -1.23 -14.75
C ASP A 182 12.09 -1.19 -13.23
N VAL A 183 10.95 -1.72 -12.77
CA VAL A 183 10.61 -1.89 -11.36
C VAL A 183 11.63 -2.80 -10.67
N SER A 184 11.95 -3.96 -11.27
CA SER A 184 12.95 -4.88 -10.73
C SER A 184 14.33 -4.23 -10.59
N ASN A 185 14.77 -3.47 -11.60
CA ASN A 185 16.04 -2.75 -11.55
C ASN A 185 16.02 -1.65 -10.48
N ALA A 186 14.96 -0.83 -10.42
CA ALA A 186 14.81 0.21 -9.41
C ALA A 186 14.83 -0.37 -7.99
N VAL A 187 14.12 -1.47 -7.76
CA VAL A 187 14.13 -2.20 -6.50
C VAL A 187 15.52 -2.74 -6.18
N ASN A 188 16.22 -3.38 -7.13
CA ASN A 188 17.59 -3.86 -6.93
C ASN A 188 18.57 -2.75 -6.56
N GLN A 189 18.44 -1.53 -7.12
CA GLN A 189 19.28 -0.39 -6.71
C GLN A 189 19.15 -0.07 -5.21
N THR A 190 17.96 -0.25 -4.62
CA THR A 190 17.78 -0.04 -3.17
C THR A 190 18.48 -1.13 -2.35
N TYR A 191 18.47 -2.38 -2.81
CA TYR A 191 19.18 -3.48 -2.15
C TYR A 191 20.70 -3.38 -2.19
N LEU A 192 21.26 -2.59 -3.12
CA LEU A 192 22.71 -2.33 -3.19
C LEU A 192 23.20 -1.37 -2.09
N LEU A 193 22.28 -0.67 -1.40
CA LEU A 193 22.60 0.24 -0.30
C LEU A 193 23.04 -0.54 0.94
N THR A 194 24.32 -0.90 0.99
CA THR A 194 24.93 -1.69 2.07
C THR A 194 26.08 -0.93 2.72
N GLY A 195 26.32 -1.14 4.01
CA GLY A 195 27.40 -0.46 4.73
C GLY A 195 27.08 0.99 5.11
N ASN A 196 28.07 1.87 5.06
CA ASN A 196 27.92 3.31 5.37
C ASN A 196 27.55 4.06 4.09
N VAL A 197 26.32 4.57 4.02
CA VAL A 197 25.72 5.07 2.78
C VAL A 197 25.58 6.60 2.87
N THR A 198 25.82 7.29 1.77
CA THR A 198 25.68 8.75 1.67
C THR A 198 24.27 9.16 1.25
N SER A 199 23.85 10.39 1.59
CA SER A 199 22.56 10.92 1.12
C SER A 199 22.45 10.95 -0.42
N ALA A 200 23.56 11.09 -1.15
CA ALA A 200 23.57 11.10 -2.61
C ALA A 200 23.27 9.70 -3.21
N GLU A 201 23.84 8.64 -2.65
CA GLU A 201 23.55 7.26 -3.06
C GLU A 201 22.08 6.90 -2.81
N VAL A 202 21.54 7.32 -1.66
CA VAL A 202 20.11 7.16 -1.34
C VAL A 202 19.24 7.91 -2.34
N ILE A 203 19.57 9.16 -2.67
CA ILE A 203 18.81 9.97 -3.65
C ILE A 203 18.83 9.30 -5.02
N ASN A 204 19.97 8.76 -5.46
CA ASN A 204 20.07 8.07 -6.75
C ASN A 204 19.18 6.82 -6.80
N ALA A 205 19.21 5.99 -5.76
CA ALA A 205 18.35 4.81 -5.66
C ALA A 205 16.85 5.20 -5.61
N LEU A 206 16.49 6.19 -4.80
CA LEU A 206 15.12 6.70 -4.71
C LEU A 206 14.65 7.35 -6.02
N SER A 207 15.53 7.99 -6.78
CA SER A 207 15.20 8.59 -8.07
C SER A 207 14.83 7.51 -9.10
N ALA A 208 15.48 6.35 -9.06
CA ALA A 208 15.08 5.20 -9.88
C ALA A 208 13.66 4.73 -9.52
N VAL A 209 13.33 4.66 -8.23
CA VAL A 209 11.97 4.32 -7.75
C VAL A 209 10.94 5.39 -8.14
N ALA A 210 11.29 6.68 -8.02
CA ALA A 210 10.41 7.79 -8.39
C ALA A 210 10.06 7.76 -9.88
N ASN A 211 11.04 7.48 -10.74
CA ASN A 211 10.86 7.42 -12.18
C ASN A 211 9.91 6.30 -12.64
N VAL A 212 9.98 5.12 -12.00
CA VAL A 212 9.11 3.97 -12.38
C VAL A 212 7.69 4.11 -11.86
N THR A 213 7.54 4.74 -10.69
CA THR A 213 6.24 5.01 -10.06
C THR A 213 5.51 6.19 -10.70
N GLU A 214 6.20 7.07 -11.41
CA GLU A 214 5.58 8.21 -12.08
C GLU A 214 4.65 7.77 -13.21
N TYR A 215 3.37 8.15 -13.08
CA TYR A 215 2.37 7.94 -14.10
C TYR A 215 2.61 8.89 -15.28
N LYS A 216 2.42 8.37 -16.50
CA LYS A 216 2.45 9.14 -17.74
C LYS A 216 1.10 8.93 -18.43
N GLU A 217 0.44 10.02 -18.84
CA GLU A 217 -0.92 10.04 -19.41
C GLU A 217 -1.17 9.07 -20.57
N ASN A 218 -0.12 8.54 -21.22
CA ASN A 218 -0.20 7.61 -22.34
C ASN A 218 -0.07 6.11 -21.98
N ARG A 219 -0.07 5.72 -20.69
CA ARG A 219 0.03 4.29 -20.30
C ARG A 219 -1.27 3.52 -20.59
N THR A 220 -1.14 2.34 -21.19
CA THR A 220 -2.26 1.40 -21.37
C THR A 220 -2.56 0.61 -20.08
N SER A 221 -3.74 -0.02 -19.96
CA SER A 221 -4.11 -0.78 -18.75
C SER A 221 -3.17 -1.97 -18.44
N SER A 222 -2.49 -2.52 -19.44
CA SER A 222 -1.44 -3.54 -19.29
C SER A 222 -0.10 -3.00 -18.75
N GLU A 223 0.03 -1.68 -18.63
CA GLU A 223 1.24 -0.95 -18.23
C GLU A 223 1.08 -0.24 -16.87
N LEU A 224 0.03 -0.56 -16.12
CA LEU A 224 -0.16 -0.10 -14.73
C LEU A 224 0.60 -1.03 -13.77
N LEU A 225 0.99 -0.48 -12.61
CA LEU A 225 1.62 -1.25 -11.55
C LEU A 225 0.65 -2.32 -11.03
N ASN A 226 1.09 -3.57 -11.02
CA ASN A 226 0.29 -4.66 -10.46
C ASN A 226 0.54 -4.83 -8.95
N THR A 227 -0.13 -5.80 -8.34
CA THR A 227 -0.03 -6.09 -6.89
C THR A 227 1.39 -6.47 -6.45
N THR A 228 2.15 -7.18 -7.28
CA THR A 228 3.54 -7.57 -6.97
C THR A 228 4.49 -6.40 -7.08
N ASP A 229 4.28 -5.52 -8.04
CA ASP A 229 5.12 -4.33 -8.24
C ASP A 229 4.95 -3.36 -7.06
N ILE A 230 3.71 -3.07 -6.65
CA ILE A 230 3.42 -2.20 -5.50
C ILE A 230 4.01 -2.78 -4.21
N SER A 231 3.89 -4.08 -3.99
CA SER A 231 4.48 -4.74 -2.82
C SER A 231 6.00 -4.59 -2.80
N ALA A 232 6.68 -4.87 -3.92
CA ALA A 232 8.13 -4.78 -3.99
C ALA A 232 8.64 -3.32 -3.84
N LEU A 233 7.92 -2.35 -4.40
CA LEU A 233 8.24 -0.93 -4.27
C LEU A 233 8.04 -0.43 -2.83
N ALA A 234 7.00 -0.88 -2.13
CA ALA A 234 6.78 -0.56 -0.73
C ALA A 234 7.91 -1.13 0.17
N ASP A 235 8.30 -2.39 -0.06
CA ASP A 235 9.40 -3.03 0.67
C ASP A 235 10.75 -2.33 0.42
N ALA A 236 10.98 -1.87 -0.82
CA ALA A 236 12.16 -1.08 -1.17
C ALA A 236 12.20 0.28 -0.45
N LEU A 237 11.06 0.97 -0.34
CA LEU A 237 10.97 2.21 0.43
C LEU A 237 11.17 1.97 1.94
N ASP A 238 10.67 0.86 2.49
CA ASP A 238 10.88 0.49 3.89
C ASP A 238 12.36 0.26 4.21
N LEU A 239 13.06 -0.46 3.34
CA LEU A 239 14.50 -0.66 3.46
C LEU A 239 15.26 0.69 3.49
N VAL A 240 14.92 1.59 2.57
CA VAL A 240 15.56 2.91 2.49
C VAL A 240 15.25 3.75 3.72
N ALA A 241 14.00 3.78 4.19
CA ALA A 241 13.60 4.51 5.38
C ALA A 241 14.38 4.03 6.62
N GLY A 242 14.51 2.71 6.78
CA GLY A 242 15.30 2.09 7.84
C GLY A 242 16.79 2.44 7.78
N ILE A 243 17.39 2.55 6.59
CA ILE A 243 18.79 2.99 6.43
C ILE A 243 18.92 4.48 6.79
N VAL A 244 18.06 5.32 6.23
CA VAL A 244 18.08 6.78 6.41
C VAL A 244 17.92 7.17 7.88
N SER A 245 16.99 6.53 8.57
CA SER A 245 16.72 6.72 9.99
C SER A 245 17.89 6.25 10.85
N ARG A 246 18.37 5.00 10.67
CA ARG A 246 19.48 4.44 11.47
C ARG A 246 20.80 5.19 11.30
N GLN A 247 21.11 5.66 10.10
CA GLN A 247 22.36 6.39 9.83
C GLN A 247 22.24 7.90 10.06
N GLY A 248 21.04 8.42 10.35
CA GLY A 248 20.83 9.84 10.62
C GLY A 248 21.10 10.75 9.40
N ILE A 249 20.89 10.24 8.18
CA ILE A 249 21.21 10.94 6.92
C ILE A 249 19.99 11.61 6.26
N ALA A 250 18.87 11.70 6.97
CA ALA A 250 17.61 12.27 6.46
C ALA A 250 17.75 13.77 6.13
N THR A 251 17.67 14.16 4.85
CA THR A 251 17.71 15.57 4.42
C THR A 251 16.41 15.98 3.75
N TYR A 252 16.24 17.28 3.46
CA TYR A 252 15.14 17.77 2.62
C TYR A 252 15.08 17.03 1.28
N ASP A 253 16.20 16.87 0.58
CA ASP A 253 16.25 16.22 -0.74
C ASP A 253 15.89 14.73 -0.67
N VAL A 254 16.39 14.01 0.33
CA VAL A 254 16.02 12.60 0.57
C VAL A 254 14.52 12.50 0.79
N ALA A 255 13.95 13.33 1.68
CA ALA A 255 12.53 13.33 1.98
C ALA A 255 11.67 13.70 0.76
N LYS A 256 12.13 14.67 -0.05
CA LYS A 256 11.44 15.10 -1.27
C LYS A 256 11.28 13.96 -2.27
N VAL A 257 12.37 13.27 -2.61
CA VAL A 257 12.34 12.15 -3.57
C VAL A 257 11.59 10.94 -2.98
N PHE A 258 11.81 10.64 -1.70
CA PHE A 258 11.10 9.55 -1.01
C PHE A 258 9.58 9.76 -1.05
N LEU A 259 9.11 10.94 -0.67
CA LEU A 259 7.68 11.25 -0.62
C LEU A 259 7.05 11.36 -2.01
N LYS A 260 7.82 11.78 -3.03
CA LYS A 260 7.37 11.72 -4.42
C LYS A 260 7.07 10.27 -4.82
N SER A 261 7.99 9.34 -4.54
CA SER A 261 7.79 7.90 -4.78
C SER A 261 6.59 7.34 -4.02
N ALA A 262 6.50 7.60 -2.71
CA ALA A 262 5.37 7.15 -1.89
C ALA A 262 4.04 7.73 -2.37
N SER A 263 4.00 9.02 -2.72
CA SER A 263 2.81 9.69 -3.24
C SER A 263 2.35 9.12 -4.58
N ASN A 264 3.28 8.73 -5.46
CA ASN A 264 2.95 8.10 -6.73
C ASN A 264 2.36 6.69 -6.51
N ILE A 265 2.88 5.92 -5.55
CA ILE A 265 2.36 4.59 -5.20
C ILE A 265 0.94 4.68 -4.60
N LEU A 266 0.68 5.71 -3.80
CA LEU A 266 -0.62 5.98 -3.18
C LEU A 266 -1.67 6.58 -4.14
N ASP A 267 -1.36 6.76 -5.42
CA ASP A 267 -2.31 7.33 -6.37
C ASP A 267 -3.55 6.44 -6.56
N MET A 268 -4.71 7.06 -6.79
CA MET A 268 -5.97 6.36 -7.03
C MET A 268 -5.94 5.49 -8.29
N GLU A 269 -5.03 5.77 -9.22
CA GLU A 269 -4.79 4.90 -10.38
C GLU A 269 -4.36 3.48 -9.98
N ASN A 270 -3.75 3.30 -8.81
CA ASN A 270 -3.33 2.01 -8.29
C ASN A 270 -4.42 1.32 -7.43
N LYS A 271 -5.64 1.84 -7.40
CA LYS A 271 -6.73 1.38 -6.52
C LYS A 271 -7.04 -0.11 -6.66
N ASP A 272 -7.06 -0.65 -7.87
CA ASP A 272 -7.40 -2.06 -8.10
C ASP A 272 -6.32 -3.01 -7.54
N ALA A 273 -5.05 -2.61 -7.64
CA ALA A 273 -3.95 -3.35 -7.04
C ALA A 273 -3.99 -3.28 -5.51
N TRP A 274 -4.32 -2.12 -4.94
CA TRP A 274 -4.54 -1.97 -3.50
C TRP A 274 -5.71 -2.80 -2.97
N LEU A 275 -6.84 -2.82 -3.67
CA LEU A 275 -7.99 -3.67 -3.32
C LEU A 275 -7.62 -5.16 -3.32
N SER A 276 -6.82 -5.59 -4.29
CA SER A 276 -6.34 -6.96 -4.38
C SER A 276 -5.36 -7.32 -3.24
N LEU A 277 -4.46 -6.40 -2.86
CA LEU A 277 -3.56 -6.56 -1.70
C LEU A 277 -4.33 -6.64 -0.38
N LYS A 278 -5.37 -5.80 -0.23
CA LYS A 278 -6.29 -5.79 0.91
C LYS A 278 -7.03 -7.12 1.03
N GLN A 279 -7.57 -7.65 -0.07
CA GLN A 279 -8.22 -8.97 -0.11
C GLN A 279 -7.25 -10.11 0.24
N ALA A 280 -6.00 -10.01 -0.22
CA ALA A 280 -4.94 -10.95 0.10
C ALA A 280 -4.42 -10.82 1.55
N ASN A 281 -4.96 -9.90 2.36
CA ASN A 281 -4.58 -9.67 3.75
C ASN A 281 -3.07 -9.35 3.94
N LYS A 282 -2.43 -8.77 2.92
CA LYS A 282 -1.03 -8.34 2.99
C LYS A 282 -0.91 -7.01 3.73
N ASN A 283 0.18 -6.84 4.48
CA ASN A 283 0.49 -5.66 5.29
C ASN A 283 1.22 -4.56 4.51
N THR A 284 1.18 -4.58 3.17
CA THR A 284 1.92 -3.65 2.30
C THR A 284 1.57 -2.18 2.57
N SER A 285 0.29 -1.89 2.87
CA SER A 285 -0.15 -0.53 3.19
C SER A 285 0.44 -0.05 4.51
N GLU A 286 0.51 -0.94 5.50
CA GLU A 286 1.05 -0.70 6.83
C GLU A 286 2.55 -0.48 6.79
N THR A 287 3.27 -1.29 6.00
CA THR A 287 4.70 -1.13 5.74
C THR A 287 4.98 0.25 5.16
N LEU A 288 4.31 0.64 4.07
CA LEU A 288 4.53 1.94 3.43
C LEU A 288 4.26 3.12 4.37
N LEU A 289 3.19 3.06 5.18
CA LEU A 289 2.88 4.10 6.16
C LEU A 289 3.94 4.19 7.27
N PHE A 290 4.43 3.04 7.73
CA PHE A 290 5.52 2.98 8.70
C PHE A 290 6.81 3.62 8.14
N SER A 291 7.17 3.31 6.90
CA SER A 291 8.37 3.87 6.25
C SER A 291 8.31 5.40 6.12
N ILE A 292 7.11 5.97 5.86
CA ILE A 292 6.91 7.43 5.82
C ILE A 292 7.14 8.07 7.20
N ASP A 293 6.60 7.49 8.28
CA ASP A 293 6.85 8.01 9.64
C ASP A 293 8.31 7.86 10.05
N GLU A 294 8.99 6.79 9.62
CA GLU A 294 10.40 6.58 9.91
C GLU A 294 11.29 7.67 9.29
N ILE A 295 11.00 8.12 8.06
CA ILE A 295 11.65 9.30 7.47
C ILE A 295 11.36 10.57 8.29
N GLY A 296 10.13 10.74 8.76
CA GLY A 296 9.74 11.79 9.72
C GLY A 296 10.58 11.76 10.98
N SER A 297 10.76 10.59 11.57
CA SER A 297 11.58 10.38 12.76
C SER A 297 13.02 10.80 12.53
N GLY A 298 13.62 10.37 11.41
CA GLY A 298 14.97 10.77 11.02
C GLY A 298 15.14 12.29 10.91
N LEU A 299 14.19 12.97 10.27
CA LEU A 299 14.18 14.44 10.16
C LEU A 299 13.97 15.14 11.51
N ARG A 300 13.03 14.64 12.33
CA ARG A 300 12.77 15.18 13.68
C ARG A 300 14.04 15.19 14.52
N ASN A 301 14.77 14.07 14.51
CA ASN A 301 16.02 13.93 15.27
C ASN A 301 17.07 14.96 14.83
N ARG A 302 17.17 15.23 13.53
CA ARG A 302 18.13 16.21 12.99
C ARG A 302 17.71 17.67 13.23
N ILE A 303 16.41 17.97 13.15
CA ILE A 303 15.87 19.31 13.48
C ILE A 303 16.04 19.57 14.98
N ALA A 304 15.74 18.58 15.83
CA ALA A 304 15.94 18.66 17.27
C ALA A 304 17.42 18.88 17.63
N ALA A 305 18.33 18.25 16.89
CA ALA A 305 19.77 18.47 17.02
C ALA A 305 20.27 19.80 16.41
N GLY A 306 19.40 20.61 15.79
CA GLY A 306 19.76 21.88 15.17
C GLY A 306 20.59 21.75 13.89
N VAL A 307 20.65 20.55 13.30
CA VAL A 307 21.46 20.26 12.10
C VAL A 307 20.79 20.78 10.83
N ILE A 308 19.46 20.76 10.79
CA ILE A 308 18.64 21.19 9.65
C ILE A 308 17.45 22.04 10.14
N GLY A 309 16.91 22.91 9.29
CA GLY A 309 15.73 23.72 9.57
C GLY A 309 14.41 22.97 9.35
N ASN A 310 13.29 23.70 9.48
CA ASN A 310 11.96 23.15 9.18
C ASN A 310 11.87 22.63 7.74
N VAL A 311 11.16 21.52 7.55
CA VAL A 311 11.01 20.85 6.26
C VAL A 311 9.53 20.79 5.90
N LEU A 312 9.17 21.21 4.69
CA LEU A 312 7.84 21.06 4.10
C LEU A 312 7.99 20.45 2.71
N VAL A 313 7.32 19.34 2.47
CA VAL A 313 7.27 18.66 1.17
C VAL A 313 5.81 18.42 0.81
N VAL A 314 5.42 18.88 -0.38
CA VAL A 314 4.06 18.79 -0.92
C VAL A 314 4.08 17.92 -2.17
N ASN A 315 3.20 16.91 -2.25
CA ASN A 315 3.06 16.02 -3.41
C ASN A 315 1.57 15.73 -3.70
N LYS A 316 1.28 14.97 -4.78
CA LYS A 316 -0.09 14.72 -5.31
C LYS A 316 -1.04 13.91 -4.40
N ASN A 317 -0.55 13.09 -3.48
CA ASN A 317 -1.42 12.32 -2.58
C ASN A 317 -1.02 12.42 -1.09
N CYS A 318 0.10 13.09 -0.79
CA CYS A 318 0.69 13.18 0.54
C CYS A 318 1.37 14.53 0.76
N VAL A 319 1.12 15.17 1.90
CA VAL A 319 1.82 16.38 2.38
C VAL A 319 2.56 16.03 3.66
N PHE A 320 3.77 16.54 3.80
CA PHE A 320 4.64 16.21 4.92
C PHE A 320 5.36 17.45 5.43
N GLU A 321 5.22 17.74 6.71
CA GLU A 321 5.84 18.87 7.37
C GLU A 321 6.53 18.42 8.65
N VAL A 322 7.79 18.80 8.85
CA VAL A 322 8.50 18.62 10.11
C VAL A 322 8.99 19.99 10.57
N LYS A 323 8.51 20.42 11.73
CA LYS A 323 8.84 21.75 12.26
C LYS A 323 9.04 21.76 13.75
N LYS A 324 9.84 22.72 14.18
CA LYS A 324 10.00 23.09 15.59
C LYS A 324 8.85 24.00 16.02
N VAL A 325 8.21 23.68 17.16
CA VAL A 325 7.05 24.40 17.71
C VAL A 325 7.43 24.97 19.09
N THR A 326 7.23 26.28 19.25
CA THR A 326 7.64 27.03 20.45
C THR A 326 6.48 27.69 21.21
N ASP A 327 5.38 27.99 20.52
CA ASP A 327 4.17 28.65 21.06
C ASP A 327 3.11 27.68 21.58
N GLY A 328 3.32 26.38 21.36
CA GLY A 328 2.40 25.31 21.75
C GLY A 328 1.19 25.17 20.85
N ILE A 329 1.13 25.88 19.73
CA ILE A 329 0.05 25.70 18.76
C ILE A 329 0.65 25.14 17.48
N VAL A 330 0.34 23.87 17.19
CA VAL A 330 0.71 23.29 15.90
C VAL A 330 -0.35 23.68 14.89
N HIS A 331 0.02 24.61 14.02
CA HIS A 331 -0.73 24.93 12.81
C HIS A 331 -0.44 23.88 11.74
N PHE A 332 -1.46 23.37 11.06
CA PHE A 332 -1.23 22.55 9.87
C PHE A 332 -0.89 23.46 8.67
N PRO A 333 -0.24 22.93 7.61
CA PRO A 333 0.10 23.73 6.42
C PRO A 333 -1.13 24.37 5.78
N ASP A 334 -1.09 25.68 5.53
CA ASP A 334 -2.19 26.43 4.94
C ASP A 334 -2.31 26.21 3.41
N ASN A 335 -3.54 26.33 2.88
CA ASN A 335 -3.88 26.09 1.46
C ASN A 335 -3.07 26.98 0.48
N GLN A 336 -2.70 28.21 0.86
CA GLN A 336 -1.91 29.10 0.00
C GLN A 336 -0.47 28.61 -0.21
N THR A 337 0.12 27.96 0.79
CA THR A 337 1.45 27.33 0.72
C THR A 337 1.45 26.07 -0.14
N ILE A 338 0.32 25.35 -0.20
CA ILE A 338 0.14 24.11 -0.97
C ILE A 338 -0.16 24.43 -2.45
N GLN A 339 -1.01 25.43 -2.72
CA GLN A 339 -1.44 25.82 -4.07
C GLN A 339 -0.33 26.41 -4.96
N ASN A 340 0.71 27.01 -4.37
CA ASN A 340 1.82 27.57 -5.14
C ASN A 340 2.76 26.50 -5.74
N ASP A 341 2.72 25.25 -5.23
CA ASP A 341 3.65 24.17 -5.62
C ASP A 341 2.97 23.06 -6.46
N THR A 342 1.63 23.01 -6.49
CA THR A 342 0.85 22.10 -7.35
C THR A 342 0.29 22.86 -8.55
N GLN A 343 0.78 22.58 -9.76
CA GLN A 343 0.24 23.12 -11.02
C GLN A 343 -1.26 22.81 -11.20
N GLY A 344 -2.15 23.63 -10.63
CA GLY A 344 -3.54 23.77 -11.04
C GLY A 344 -4.57 22.72 -10.58
N ASP A 345 -4.21 21.69 -9.81
CA ASP A 345 -5.22 20.77 -9.27
C ASP A 345 -5.85 21.36 -8.00
N ASN A 346 -6.98 22.05 -8.14
CA ASN A 346 -7.72 22.75 -7.08
C ASN A 346 -8.36 21.82 -6.00
N THR A 347 -7.94 20.56 -5.92
CA THR A 347 -8.58 19.52 -5.08
C THR A 347 -7.77 19.17 -3.83
N TRP A 348 -6.86 20.06 -3.40
CA TRP A 348 -6.15 19.92 -2.13
C TRP A 348 -6.97 20.47 -0.98
N ILE A 349 -7.40 19.56 -0.10
CA ILE A 349 -7.88 19.80 1.27
C ILE A 349 -8.97 20.89 1.33
N ARG A 350 -10.25 20.49 1.39
CA ARG A 350 -11.24 21.32 2.10
C ARG A 350 -10.67 21.54 3.50
N GLN A 351 -10.25 22.77 3.78
CA GLN A 351 -9.33 23.12 4.86
C GLN A 351 -9.67 22.40 6.16
N SER A 352 -8.83 21.47 6.59
CA SER A 352 -8.78 21.16 8.01
C SER A 352 -8.11 22.36 8.69
N ARG A 353 -8.89 23.35 9.15
CA ARG A 353 -8.41 24.35 10.14
C ARG A 353 -8.16 23.70 11.50
N SER A 354 -7.79 22.42 11.51
CA SER A 354 -7.33 21.73 12.71
C SER A 354 -6.19 22.53 13.30
N ARG A 355 -6.13 22.54 14.63
CA ARG A 355 -5.05 23.13 15.38
C ARG A 355 -4.79 22.19 16.54
N ILE A 356 -3.55 21.77 16.71
CA ILE A 356 -3.19 20.99 17.88
C ILE A 356 -2.75 21.99 18.93
N SER A 357 -3.50 22.07 20.02
CA SER A 357 -3.08 22.82 21.20
C SER A 357 -2.23 21.90 22.08
N LEU A 358 -0.93 22.15 22.13
CA LEU A 358 0.04 21.51 23.01
C LEU A 358 0.36 22.43 24.19
N ASN A 359 0.45 21.88 25.39
CA ASN A 359 0.91 22.65 26.54
C ASN A 359 2.46 22.65 26.62
N THR A 360 3.09 23.67 26.04
CA THR A 360 4.56 23.80 25.95
C THR A 360 5.26 24.06 27.27
N THR A 361 4.56 24.59 28.28
CA THR A 361 5.16 24.84 29.60
C THR A 361 5.60 23.57 30.33
N ALA A 362 5.04 22.41 29.96
CA ALA A 362 5.40 21.10 30.52
C ALA A 362 6.39 20.29 29.66
N LEU A 363 6.58 20.65 28.37
CA LEU A 363 7.24 19.80 27.37
C LEU A 363 8.52 20.38 26.76
N GLY A 364 8.83 21.67 26.96
CA GLY A 364 10.00 22.31 26.37
C GLY A 364 9.85 22.55 24.85
N GLU A 365 10.96 22.64 24.12
CA GLU A 365 10.95 22.75 22.65
C GLU A 365 10.53 21.41 22.02
N VAL A 366 9.46 21.42 21.22
CA VAL A 366 8.91 20.20 20.62
C VAL A 366 9.07 20.24 19.11
N VAL A 367 9.63 19.16 18.54
CA VAL A 367 9.64 18.96 17.08
C VAL A 367 8.51 18.01 16.71
N VAL A 368 7.64 18.47 15.81
CA VAL A 368 6.45 17.75 15.36
C VAL A 368 6.65 17.35 13.91
N ALA A 369 6.36 16.09 13.58
CA ALA A 369 6.17 15.65 12.21
C ALA A 369 4.67 15.49 11.94
N ILE A 370 4.23 16.04 10.82
CA ILE A 370 2.85 16.07 10.37
C ILE A 370 2.82 15.45 8.98
N VAL A 371 1.99 14.43 8.80
CA VAL A 371 1.73 13.83 7.48
C VAL A 371 0.25 13.87 7.21
N ILE A 372 -0.14 14.39 6.04
CA ILE A 372 -1.53 14.48 5.61
C ILE A 372 -1.70 13.67 4.33
N TYR A 373 -2.54 12.65 4.38
CA TYR A 373 -2.90 11.82 3.23
C TYR A 373 -4.25 12.28 2.66
N LYS A 374 -4.33 12.41 1.32
CA LYS A 374 -5.50 12.94 0.61
C LYS A 374 -6.70 11.99 0.68
N ASP A 375 -6.53 10.76 0.22
CA ASP A 375 -7.54 9.69 0.24
C ASP A 375 -6.83 8.34 0.45
N MET A 376 -7.25 7.60 1.46
CA MET A 376 -6.73 6.26 1.78
C MET A 376 -7.83 5.19 1.73
N THR A 377 -8.99 5.55 1.17
CA THR A 377 -10.15 4.67 1.06
C THR A 377 -9.82 3.48 0.16
N GLY A 378 -9.92 2.27 0.71
CA GLY A 378 -9.58 1.04 -0.01
C GLY A 378 -8.10 0.67 -0.01
N ILE A 379 -7.21 1.51 0.53
CA ILE A 379 -5.77 1.22 0.68
C ILE A 379 -5.47 0.58 2.04
N ILE A 380 -5.95 1.18 3.14
CA ILE A 380 -5.72 0.67 4.50
C ILE A 380 -6.73 -0.46 4.84
N SER A 381 -6.30 -1.44 5.62
CA SER A 381 -7.18 -2.52 6.07
C SER A 381 -8.32 -2.00 6.97
N SER A 382 -9.48 -2.66 6.89
CA SER A 382 -10.67 -2.32 7.71
C SER A 382 -10.71 -3.09 9.03
N ARG A 383 -9.59 -3.68 9.47
CA ARG A 383 -9.55 -4.51 10.69
C ARG A 383 -9.73 -3.63 11.92
N THR A 384 -10.65 -4.02 12.80
CA THR A 384 -10.91 -3.33 14.08
C THR A 384 -10.44 -4.19 15.26
N SER A 385 -10.21 -3.57 16.42
CA SER A 385 -9.78 -4.25 17.66
C SER A 385 -10.77 -5.32 18.14
N SER A 386 -12.04 -5.18 17.78
CA SER A 386 -13.09 -6.15 18.10
C SER A 386 -13.06 -7.31 17.12
N ASN A 387 -12.82 -8.52 17.62
CA ASN A 387 -12.78 -9.79 16.89
C ASN A 387 -14.16 -10.24 16.34
N ARG A 388 -15.02 -9.30 15.89
CA ARG A 388 -16.29 -9.58 15.23
C ARG A 388 -16.10 -9.49 13.73
N SER A 389 -16.01 -10.67 13.13
CA SER A 389 -16.36 -10.92 11.75
C SER A 389 -17.80 -10.46 11.45
N SER A 390 -17.95 -9.28 10.84
CA SER A 390 -19.12 -8.93 10.01
C SER A 390 -18.76 -7.73 9.13
N HIS A 391 -19.19 -7.79 7.88
CA HIS A 391 -18.76 -7.02 6.71
C HIS A 391 -19.03 -5.50 6.71
N ASN A 392 -18.90 -4.81 7.84
CA ASN A 392 -18.98 -3.35 7.83
C ASN A 392 -17.61 -2.81 7.49
N GLU A 393 -17.38 -2.60 6.19
CA GLU A 393 -16.22 -1.88 5.71
C GLU A 393 -16.22 -0.49 6.35
N VAL A 394 -15.21 -0.23 7.18
CA VAL A 394 -14.99 1.10 7.74
C VAL A 394 -14.64 2.01 6.57
N ILE A 395 -15.59 2.84 6.13
CA ILE A 395 -15.36 3.81 5.05
C ILE A 395 -14.73 5.05 5.69
N VAL A 396 -13.48 5.30 5.33
CA VAL A 396 -12.73 6.48 5.75
C VAL A 396 -13.21 7.68 4.95
N ASN A 397 -13.91 8.63 5.58
CA ASN A 397 -14.42 9.82 4.89
C ASN A 397 -13.72 11.08 5.44
N GLY A 398 -12.48 11.30 5.00
CA GLY A 398 -11.68 12.46 5.38
C GLY A 398 -10.17 12.26 5.19
N PRO A 399 -9.39 13.34 5.22
CA PRO A 399 -7.94 13.25 5.16
C PRO A 399 -7.41 12.54 6.41
N ILE A 400 -6.45 11.64 6.22
CA ILE A 400 -5.76 11.00 7.33
C ILE A 400 -4.60 11.91 7.76
N ILE A 401 -4.58 12.25 9.04
CA ILE A 401 -3.52 13.06 9.63
C ILE A 401 -2.72 12.14 10.54
N SER A 402 -1.39 12.10 10.38
CA SER A 402 -0.47 11.51 11.35
C SER A 402 0.31 12.61 12.03
N VAL A 403 0.44 12.50 13.35
CA VAL A 403 1.21 13.43 14.18
C VAL A 403 2.12 12.63 15.09
N SER A 404 3.42 12.88 15.02
CA SER A 404 4.41 12.26 15.91
C SER A 404 5.32 13.31 16.52
N ILE A 405 5.62 13.11 17.82
CA ILE A 405 6.39 14.03 18.67
C ILE A 405 7.68 13.34 19.12
N SER A 406 8.76 14.11 19.33
CA SER A 406 10.09 13.59 19.68
C SER A 406 10.20 12.87 21.04
N ASN A 407 9.21 12.95 21.93
CA ASN A 407 9.30 12.43 23.29
C ASN A 407 8.45 11.16 23.45
N ASN A 408 9.06 10.07 23.93
CA ASN A 408 8.48 8.70 24.05
C ASN A 408 7.19 8.57 24.90
N SER A 409 6.63 9.66 25.41
CA SER A 409 5.39 9.65 26.19
C SER A 409 4.20 9.61 25.25
N THR A 410 3.67 8.42 25.01
CA THR A 410 2.45 8.23 24.21
C THR A 410 1.19 8.73 24.91
N LYS A 411 1.17 8.81 26.24
CA LYS A 411 0.03 9.32 27.01
C LYS A 411 0.18 10.80 27.32
N LEU A 412 -0.82 11.59 26.94
CA LEU A 412 -0.87 13.01 27.19
C LEU A 412 -1.68 13.32 28.45
N VAL A 413 -1.21 14.29 29.24
CA VAL A 413 -1.92 14.80 30.43
C VAL A 413 -3.12 15.66 30.03
N LEU A 414 -3.02 16.34 28.88
CA LEU A 414 -4.07 17.18 28.29
C LEU A 414 -4.45 16.61 26.93
N PRO A 415 -5.74 16.61 26.58
CA PRO A 415 -6.18 16.08 25.29
C PRO A 415 -5.79 17.00 24.14
N ILE A 416 -5.62 16.42 22.96
CA ILE A 416 -5.51 17.13 21.69
C ILE A 416 -6.89 17.20 21.04
N HIS A 417 -7.27 18.38 20.58
CA HIS A 417 -8.49 18.62 19.80
C HIS A 417 -8.17 18.76 18.33
N MET A 418 -8.87 18.01 17.46
CA MET A 418 -8.72 18.08 16.00
C MET A 418 -10.08 18.19 15.34
N THR A 419 -10.15 18.97 14.27
CA THR A 419 -11.41 19.34 13.61
C THR A 419 -11.37 18.93 12.15
N PHE A 420 -12.26 18.01 11.78
CA PHE A 420 -12.38 17.45 10.44
C PHE A 420 -13.57 18.09 9.75
N GLU A 421 -13.38 18.64 8.55
CA GLU A 421 -14.48 19.09 7.71
C GLU A 421 -14.98 17.95 6.82
N HIS A 422 -16.31 17.83 6.71
CA HIS A 422 -16.98 16.80 5.93
C HIS A 422 -17.14 17.22 4.46
N GLY A 423 -16.74 16.34 3.53
CA GLY A 423 -16.85 16.58 2.08
C GLY A 423 -18.27 16.43 1.52
N GLN A 424 -19.06 15.51 2.08
CA GLN A 424 -20.42 15.17 1.65
C GLN A 424 -21.49 15.72 2.63
N LYS A 425 -22.78 15.57 2.34
CA LYS A 425 -23.88 15.96 3.25
C LYS A 425 -24.56 14.70 3.80
N ASN A 426 -25.03 14.74 5.06
CA ASN A 426 -25.71 13.68 5.83
C ASN A 426 -24.80 12.70 6.59
N PHE A 427 -24.04 13.19 7.57
CA PHE A 427 -23.26 12.36 8.50
C PHE A 427 -23.97 12.28 9.86
N THR A 428 -24.49 11.11 10.22
CA THR A 428 -25.25 10.97 11.48
C THR A 428 -24.52 10.20 12.58
N ASN A 429 -23.43 9.48 12.27
CA ASN A 429 -22.71 8.61 13.21
C ASN A 429 -21.17 8.63 12.97
N ALA A 430 -20.53 9.78 13.22
CA ALA A 430 -19.07 9.88 13.23
C ALA A 430 -18.47 9.19 14.46
N THR A 431 -17.31 8.55 14.32
CA THR A 431 -16.51 8.03 15.44
C THR A 431 -15.05 8.45 15.29
N CYS A 432 -14.33 8.76 16.36
CA CYS A 432 -12.91 9.13 16.25
C CYS A 432 -12.05 7.89 16.50
N ASN A 433 -11.41 7.36 15.45
CA ASN A 433 -10.55 6.19 15.55
C ASN A 433 -9.09 6.53 15.25
N PHE A 434 -8.19 5.72 15.79
CA PHE A 434 -6.78 5.75 15.51
C PHE A 434 -6.23 4.40 15.07
N TRP A 435 -5.12 4.46 14.34
CA TRP A 435 -4.42 3.28 13.87
C TRP A 435 -3.42 2.80 14.92
N ARG A 436 -3.58 1.56 15.37
CA ARG A 436 -2.71 0.95 16.37
C ARG A 436 -1.81 -0.10 15.72
N PHE A 437 -0.52 0.18 15.67
CA PHE A 437 0.50 -0.77 15.22
C PHE A 437 0.74 -1.86 16.28
N ARG A 438 0.84 -3.10 15.81
CA ARG A 438 1.38 -4.25 16.54
C ARG A 438 2.86 -4.42 16.22
N PRO A 439 3.63 -5.12 17.07
CA PRO A 439 5.06 -5.37 16.86
C PRO A 439 5.41 -6.05 15.53
N GLU A 440 4.47 -6.75 14.88
CA GLU A 440 4.66 -7.46 13.61
C GLU A 440 4.30 -6.63 12.36
N GLN A 441 4.34 -5.29 12.44
CA GLN A 441 3.92 -4.39 11.35
C GLN A 441 2.47 -4.60 10.87
N GLN A 442 1.64 -5.27 11.66
CA GLN A 442 0.19 -5.34 11.46
C GLN A 442 -0.47 -4.24 12.27
N GLY A 443 -1.53 -3.62 11.77
CA GLY A 443 -2.30 -2.65 12.53
C GLY A 443 -3.79 -2.91 12.51
N TYR A 444 -4.51 -2.22 13.38
CA TYR A 444 -5.96 -2.24 13.43
C TYR A 444 -6.50 -0.88 13.91
N TRP A 445 -7.74 -0.58 13.52
CA TRP A 445 -8.49 0.57 14.03
C TRP A 445 -8.92 0.33 15.47
N ASP A 446 -8.59 1.28 16.34
CA ASP A 446 -8.93 1.31 17.75
C ASP A 446 -9.53 2.69 18.09
N ASN A 447 -10.34 2.78 19.13
CA ASN A 447 -10.95 4.02 19.60
C ASN A 447 -10.59 4.34 21.05
N ASP A 448 -9.81 3.47 21.71
CA ASP A 448 -9.40 3.68 23.10
C ASP A 448 -8.61 4.98 23.29
N GLY A 449 -9.13 5.87 24.14
CA GLY A 449 -8.54 7.19 24.40
C GLY A 449 -8.82 8.27 23.35
N CYS A 450 -9.69 8.03 22.38
CA CYS A 450 -10.20 9.03 21.42
C CYS A 450 -11.74 9.10 21.48
N ILE A 451 -12.30 10.30 21.60
CA ILE A 451 -13.75 10.53 21.69
C ILE A 451 -14.20 11.61 20.71
N VAL A 452 -15.45 11.51 20.23
CA VAL A 452 -16.10 12.58 19.48
C VAL A 452 -16.61 13.62 20.48
N GLN A 453 -16.12 14.85 20.38
CA GLN A 453 -16.58 15.95 21.22
C GLN A 453 -17.85 16.59 20.65
N THR A 454 -17.83 16.88 19.35
CA THR A 454 -18.95 17.51 18.63
C THR A 454 -18.97 17.01 17.20
N SER A 455 -20.14 16.70 16.65
CA SER A 455 -20.28 16.34 15.24
C SER A 455 -21.54 16.98 14.67
N ASN A 456 -21.42 17.54 13.46
CA ASN A 456 -22.52 18.07 12.68
C ASN A 456 -22.37 17.67 11.20
N ASP A 457 -23.29 18.11 10.34
CA ASP A 457 -23.25 17.76 8.90
C ASP A 457 -21.99 18.24 8.16
N THR A 458 -21.24 19.19 8.72
CA THR A 458 -20.10 19.87 8.09
C THR A 458 -18.77 19.63 8.77
N ILE A 459 -18.74 19.30 10.06
CA ILE A 459 -17.55 19.17 10.88
C ILE A 459 -17.69 18.08 11.95
N THR A 460 -16.60 17.40 12.24
CA THR A 460 -16.45 16.54 13.43
C THR A 460 -15.21 16.96 14.21
N VAL A 461 -15.37 17.15 15.52
CA VAL A 461 -14.29 17.47 16.46
C VAL A 461 -13.96 16.23 17.28
N CYS A 462 -12.71 15.77 17.17
CA CYS A 462 -12.15 14.64 17.90
C CYS A 462 -11.25 15.12 19.04
N GLU A 463 -11.36 14.45 20.18
CA GLU A 463 -10.56 14.69 21.38
C GLU A 463 -9.80 13.40 21.73
N CYS A 464 -8.46 13.43 21.75
CA CYS A 464 -7.63 12.26 22.02
C CYS A 464 -6.59 12.52 23.12
N TYR A 465 -6.37 11.51 23.96
CA TYR A 465 -5.48 11.56 25.15
C TYR A 465 -4.13 10.89 24.94
N HIS A 466 -3.78 10.57 23.71
CA HIS A 466 -2.50 9.94 23.37
C HIS A 466 -2.01 10.36 21.99
N LEU A 467 -0.71 10.19 21.80
CA LEU A 467 -0.03 10.25 20.52
C LEU A 467 0.62 8.90 20.28
N THR A 468 0.14 8.18 19.27
CA THR A 468 0.84 7.03 18.72
C THR A 468 1.86 7.50 17.68
N ASN A 469 2.87 6.67 17.38
CA ASN A 469 3.82 6.94 16.28
C ASN A 469 3.10 7.25 14.95
N PHE A 470 1.88 6.76 14.83
CA PHE A 470 0.97 7.07 13.75
C PHE A 470 -0.43 7.30 14.31
N ALA A 471 -0.70 8.51 14.77
CA ALA A 471 -2.00 8.89 15.30
C ALA A 471 -2.91 9.30 14.13
N VAL A 472 -3.43 8.32 13.39
CA VAL A 472 -4.51 8.58 12.44
C VAL A 472 -5.73 9.01 13.20
N LEU A 473 -6.39 10.04 12.72
CA LEU A 473 -7.63 10.49 13.31
C LEU A 473 -8.64 10.59 12.19
N MET A 474 -9.65 9.74 12.29
CA MET A 474 -10.65 9.60 11.26
C MET A 474 -12.05 9.58 11.85
N SER A 475 -12.99 10.07 11.05
CA SER A 475 -14.43 9.91 11.24
C SER A 475 -14.93 8.90 10.21
N PRO A 476 -15.22 7.62 10.56
CA PRO A 476 -15.83 6.72 9.62
C PRO A 476 -17.32 7.07 9.47
N PHE A 477 -17.80 6.87 8.26
CA PHE A 477 -19.21 6.90 7.96
C PHE A 477 -19.77 5.48 8.18
N VAL A 478 -20.69 5.35 9.13
CA VAL A 478 -21.57 4.18 9.20
C VAL A 478 -22.85 4.55 8.45
N GLU A 479 -23.06 3.94 7.28
CA GLU A 479 -24.35 4.05 6.59
C GLU A 479 -25.46 3.62 7.54
N ALA A 480 -26.40 4.52 7.82
CA ALA A 480 -27.63 4.18 8.51
C ALA A 480 -28.48 3.33 7.56
N ASP A 481 -28.36 2.01 7.70
CA ASP A 481 -29.09 0.99 6.96
C ASP A 481 -30.59 1.33 6.83
N GLU A 482 -31.10 1.46 5.59
CA GLU A 482 -32.53 1.68 5.27
C GLU A 482 -33.42 0.66 5.98
N ASN A 483 -32.91 -0.55 6.18
CA ASN A 483 -33.61 -1.64 6.84
C ASN A 483 -33.91 -1.35 8.33
N THR A 484 -33.02 -0.63 9.03
CA THR A 484 -33.22 -0.27 10.44
C THR A 484 -34.34 0.75 10.61
N ARG A 485 -34.46 1.69 9.66
CA ARG A 485 -35.54 2.69 9.66
C ARG A 485 -36.91 2.04 9.46
N GLY A 486 -37.00 1.05 8.55
CA GLY A 486 -38.22 0.29 8.31
C GLY A 486 -38.69 -0.50 9.54
N ILE A 487 -37.79 -1.25 10.18
CA ILE A 487 -38.10 -2.03 11.39
C ILE A 487 -38.55 -1.14 12.55
N ARG A 488 -37.94 0.05 12.71
CA ARG A 488 -38.32 1.01 13.75
C ARG A 488 -39.73 1.54 13.56
N ILE A 489 -40.11 1.91 12.33
CA ILE A 489 -41.47 2.39 12.02
C ILE A 489 -42.51 1.30 12.32
N VAL A 490 -42.27 0.08 11.83
CA VAL A 490 -43.18 -1.06 12.06
C VAL A 490 -43.36 -1.35 13.56
N SER A 491 -42.27 -1.29 14.33
CA SER A 491 -42.30 -1.52 15.78
C SER A 491 -43.10 -0.43 16.52
N ILE A 492 -42.88 0.85 16.20
CA ILE A 492 -43.59 1.98 16.84
C ILE A 492 -45.09 1.91 16.56
N VAL A 493 -45.48 1.69 15.29
CA VAL A 493 -46.89 1.58 14.89
C VAL A 493 -47.55 0.38 15.58
N GLY A 494 -46.91 -0.79 15.53
CA GLY A 494 -47.43 -2.01 16.15
C GLY A 494 -47.64 -1.86 17.66
N ILE A 495 -46.62 -1.38 18.37
CA ILE A 495 -46.68 -1.19 19.83
C ILE A 495 -47.75 -0.16 20.23
N SER A 496 -47.91 0.91 19.45
CA SER A 496 -48.92 1.95 19.71
C SER A 496 -50.34 1.39 19.61
N VAL A 497 -50.64 0.64 18.55
CA VAL A 497 -51.94 -0.02 18.36
C VAL A 497 -52.19 -1.07 19.45
N SER A 498 -51.17 -1.87 19.79
CA SER A 498 -51.23 -2.83 20.91
C SER A 498 -51.59 -2.17 22.22
N SER A 499 -50.92 -1.07 22.55
CA SER A 499 -51.09 -0.36 23.82
C SER A 499 -52.53 0.15 23.98
N LEU A 500 -53.13 0.69 22.91
CA LEU A 500 -54.53 1.11 22.91
C LEU A 500 -55.49 -0.06 23.16
N CYS A 501 -55.30 -1.19 22.48
CA CYS A 501 -56.11 -2.40 22.70
C CYS A 501 -55.98 -2.97 24.13
N LEU A 502 -54.78 -2.92 24.70
CA LEU A 502 -54.54 -3.36 26.08
C LEU A 502 -55.22 -2.42 27.10
N ILE A 503 -55.18 -1.10 26.89
CA ILE A 503 -55.91 -0.13 27.73
C ILE A 503 -57.41 -0.39 27.67
N LEU A 504 -57.97 -0.62 26.48
CA LEU A 504 -59.38 -0.97 26.31
C LEU A 504 -59.73 -2.28 27.05
N THR A 505 -58.84 -3.26 27.04
CA THR A 505 -59.00 -4.52 27.79
C THR A 505 -59.13 -4.26 29.29
N ILE A 506 -58.25 -3.42 29.86
CA ILE A 506 -58.33 -3.03 31.28
C ILE A 506 -59.67 -2.36 31.59
N ILE A 507 -60.13 -1.44 30.73
CA ILE A 507 -61.39 -0.72 30.91
C ILE A 507 -62.58 -1.69 30.92
N VAL A 508 -62.63 -2.64 29.97
CA VAL A 508 -63.69 -3.65 29.90
C VAL A 508 -63.69 -4.53 31.15
N PHE A 509 -62.51 -4.99 31.59
CA PHE A 509 -62.38 -5.84 32.78
C PHE A 509 -62.71 -5.09 34.06
N ALA A 510 -62.37 -3.81 34.17
CA ALA A 510 -62.73 -2.97 35.31
C ALA A 510 -64.26 -2.75 35.39
N ARG A 511 -64.91 -2.48 34.25
CA ARG A 511 -66.37 -2.30 34.15
C ARG A 511 -67.12 -3.58 34.52
N LEU A 512 -66.68 -4.72 33.97
CA LEU A 512 -67.33 -6.02 34.16
C LEU A 512 -66.66 -6.86 35.25
N TRP A 513 -65.92 -6.24 36.17
CA TRP A 513 -65.08 -6.93 37.15
C TRP A 513 -65.82 -8.01 37.92
N ARG A 514 -67.05 -7.71 38.36
CA ARG A 514 -67.88 -8.67 39.12
C ARG A 514 -68.21 -9.95 38.35
N TYR A 515 -68.25 -9.90 37.02
CA TYR A 515 -68.60 -11.03 36.16
C TYR A 515 -67.36 -11.79 35.67
N VAL A 516 -66.26 -11.08 35.44
CA VAL A 516 -65.06 -11.62 34.79
C VAL A 516 -63.99 -12.01 35.81
N ARG A 517 -64.12 -11.62 37.10
CA ARG A 517 -63.13 -11.92 38.14
C ARG A 517 -62.88 -13.43 38.27
N SER A 518 -61.62 -13.81 38.10
CA SER A 518 -61.08 -15.15 38.34
C SER A 518 -59.58 -15.04 38.60
N ASP A 519 -58.95 -16.08 39.16
CA ASP A 519 -57.50 -16.12 39.35
C ASP A 519 -56.74 -15.90 38.04
N ARG A 520 -57.25 -16.49 36.94
CA ARG A 520 -56.74 -16.28 35.58
C ARG A 520 -56.87 -14.82 35.14
N SER A 521 -58.01 -14.18 35.40
CA SER A 521 -58.23 -12.77 35.05
C SER A 521 -57.29 -11.83 35.82
N ILE A 522 -56.92 -12.19 37.06
CA ILE A 522 -55.94 -11.43 37.86
C ILE A 522 -54.53 -11.57 37.28
N LEU A 523 -54.10 -12.78 36.92
CA LEU A 523 -52.81 -13.01 36.24
C LEU A 523 -52.74 -12.25 34.92
N LEU A 524 -53.79 -12.35 34.10
CA LEU A 524 -53.89 -11.67 32.82
C LEU A 524 -53.82 -10.14 32.99
N LEU A 525 -54.49 -9.57 34.00
CA LEU A 525 -54.41 -8.12 34.26
C LEU A 525 -53.00 -7.67 34.65
N ASN A 526 -52.26 -8.48 35.41
CA ASN A 526 -50.84 -8.21 35.72
C ASN A 526 -49.97 -8.27 34.46
N LEU A 527 -50.17 -9.28 33.61
CA LEU A 527 -49.46 -9.42 32.33
C LEU A 527 -49.72 -8.21 31.41
N ILE A 528 -50.99 -7.80 31.27
CA ILE A 528 -51.37 -6.65 30.46
C ILE A 528 -50.73 -5.36 31.00
N THR A 529 -50.75 -5.18 32.32
CA THR A 529 -50.16 -3.99 32.96
C THR A 529 -48.65 -3.93 32.71
N ALA A 530 -47.94 -5.07 32.86
CA ALA A 530 -46.52 -5.15 32.60
C ALA A 530 -46.17 -4.86 31.12
N LEU A 531 -46.98 -5.35 30.16
CA LEU A 531 -46.80 -5.07 28.74
C LEU A 531 -47.01 -3.58 28.40
N ILE A 532 -48.02 -2.92 28.96
CA ILE A 532 -48.23 -1.47 28.75
C ILE A 532 -47.03 -0.67 29.28
N ILE A 533 -46.53 -1.03 30.46
CA ILE A 533 -45.37 -0.36 31.06
C ILE A 533 -44.12 -0.57 30.19
N SER A 534 -43.84 -1.80 29.72
CA SER A 534 -42.68 -2.04 28.87
C SER A 534 -42.76 -1.29 27.55
N TYR A 535 -43.94 -1.26 26.91
CA TYR A 535 -44.17 -0.52 25.69
C TYR A 535 -43.97 1.00 25.85
N GLY A 536 -44.44 1.58 26.95
CA GLY A 536 -44.22 2.99 27.27
C GLY A 536 -42.73 3.32 27.45
N ILE A 537 -42.00 2.50 28.20
CA ILE A 537 -40.56 2.68 28.40
C ILE A 537 -39.81 2.47 27.08
N PHE A 538 -40.20 1.48 26.27
CA PHE A 538 -39.57 1.20 24.98
C PHE A 538 -39.68 2.39 24.02
N ILE A 539 -40.88 2.95 23.84
CA ILE A 539 -41.10 4.10 22.94
C ILE A 539 -40.39 5.36 23.46
N GLY A 540 -40.47 5.65 24.76
CA GLY A 540 -39.97 6.91 25.31
C GLY A 540 -38.48 6.91 25.66
N GLY A 541 -37.89 5.73 25.86
CA GLY A 541 -36.58 5.58 26.49
C GLY A 541 -35.49 5.03 25.58
N ILE A 542 -35.80 4.23 24.56
CA ILE A 542 -34.78 3.45 23.82
C ILE A 542 -33.73 4.34 23.12
N ASP A 543 -34.12 5.53 22.69
CA ASP A 543 -33.26 6.48 21.96
C ASP A 543 -32.53 7.49 22.87
N ARG A 544 -32.66 7.37 24.21
CA ARG A 544 -32.07 8.33 25.17
C ARG A 544 -30.59 8.02 25.47
N THR A 545 -29.79 7.82 24.42
CA THR A 545 -28.38 7.39 24.51
C THR A 545 -27.41 8.50 24.94
N GLU A 546 -27.78 9.77 24.73
CA GLU A 546 -26.95 10.94 25.08
C GLU A 546 -26.57 10.99 26.57
N ASN A 547 -27.48 10.57 27.46
CA ASN A 547 -27.25 10.59 28.89
C ASN A 547 -27.08 9.15 29.41
N LYS A 548 -25.82 8.75 29.67
CA LYS A 548 -25.46 7.39 30.13
C LYS A 548 -26.21 6.94 31.38
N ILE A 549 -26.55 7.86 32.30
CA ILE A 549 -27.31 7.53 33.51
C ILE A 549 -28.75 7.21 33.13
N VAL A 550 -29.39 8.07 32.34
CA VAL A 550 -30.77 7.85 31.85
C VAL A 550 -30.83 6.56 31.04
N CYS A 551 -29.87 6.33 30.16
CA CYS A 551 -29.80 5.14 29.33
C CYS A 551 -29.66 3.85 30.15
N THR A 552 -28.81 3.88 31.19
CA THR A 552 -28.66 2.76 32.14
C THR A 552 -29.95 2.47 32.91
N VAL A 553 -30.64 3.53 33.37
CA VAL A 553 -31.92 3.38 34.08
C VAL A 553 -33.00 2.80 33.17
N VAL A 554 -33.10 3.30 31.93
CA VAL A 554 -34.03 2.78 30.92
C VAL A 554 -33.74 1.31 30.63
N ALA A 555 -32.48 0.95 30.35
CA ALA A 555 -32.08 -0.42 30.07
C ALA A 555 -32.40 -1.36 31.24
N ALA A 556 -32.15 -0.92 32.49
CA ALA A 556 -32.45 -1.70 33.69
C ALA A 556 -33.96 -1.89 33.89
N ALA A 557 -34.75 -0.83 33.71
CA ALA A 557 -36.20 -0.88 33.80
C ALA A 557 -36.80 -1.81 32.74
N LEU A 558 -36.33 -1.70 31.50
CA LEU A 558 -36.75 -2.55 30.40
C LEU A 558 -36.40 -4.03 30.65
N HIS A 559 -35.17 -4.33 31.09
CA HIS A 559 -34.76 -5.69 31.43
C HIS A 559 -35.63 -6.28 32.55
N TYR A 560 -35.92 -5.49 33.58
CA TYR A 560 -36.78 -5.93 34.69
C TYR A 560 -38.20 -6.25 34.23
N ILE A 561 -38.85 -5.31 33.52
CA ILE A 561 -40.25 -5.46 33.14
C ILE A 561 -40.42 -6.57 32.10
N TYR A 562 -39.56 -6.69 31.08
CA TYR A 562 -39.67 -7.78 30.12
C TYR A 562 -39.41 -9.15 30.75
N SER A 563 -38.47 -9.26 31.69
CA SER A 563 -38.28 -10.48 32.47
C SER A 563 -39.51 -10.82 33.31
N ALA A 564 -40.19 -9.83 33.90
CA ALA A 564 -41.45 -10.03 34.62
C ALA A 564 -42.58 -10.48 33.69
N VAL A 565 -42.66 -9.94 32.48
CA VAL A 565 -43.60 -10.39 31.44
C VAL A 565 -43.42 -11.87 31.13
N PHE A 566 -42.18 -12.35 30.95
CA PHE A 566 -41.91 -13.78 30.74
C PHE A 566 -42.33 -14.64 31.94
N CYS A 567 -42.02 -14.22 33.17
CA CYS A 567 -42.46 -14.96 34.35
C CYS A 567 -43.98 -14.95 34.53
N LEU A 568 -44.68 -13.89 34.11
CA LEU A 568 -46.15 -13.82 34.10
C LEU A 568 -46.76 -14.73 33.04
N MET A 569 -46.15 -14.85 31.85
CA MET A 569 -46.56 -15.83 30.82
C MET A 569 -46.37 -17.27 31.32
N LEU A 570 -45.28 -17.55 32.02
CA LEU A 570 -45.06 -18.84 32.69
C LEU A 570 -46.13 -19.11 33.76
N ALA A 571 -46.42 -18.12 34.60
CA ALA A 571 -47.46 -18.22 35.63
C ALA A 571 -48.85 -18.47 35.01
N GLU A 572 -49.15 -17.83 33.89
CA GLU A 572 -50.39 -18.08 33.15
C GLU A 572 -50.44 -19.51 32.61
N SER A 573 -49.35 -19.98 31.99
CA SER A 573 -49.23 -21.36 31.49
C SER A 573 -49.50 -22.39 32.59
N ILE A 574 -48.89 -22.22 33.76
CA ILE A 574 -49.11 -23.08 34.94
C ILE A 574 -50.56 -22.97 35.44
N GLY A 575 -51.15 -21.78 35.43
CA GLY A 575 -52.54 -21.55 35.79
C GLY A 575 -53.52 -22.30 34.87
N ILE A 576 -53.29 -22.26 33.56
CA ILE A 576 -54.08 -23.00 32.56
C ILE A 576 -53.91 -24.50 32.77
N LEU A 577 -52.67 -24.99 32.92
CA LEU A 577 -52.39 -26.40 33.16
C LEU A 577 -53.07 -26.92 34.43
N SER A 578 -53.01 -26.15 35.52
CA SER A 578 -53.63 -26.50 36.80
C SER A 578 -55.15 -26.53 36.69
N GLY A 579 -55.76 -25.60 35.96
CA GLY A 579 -57.20 -25.58 35.72
C GLY A 579 -57.69 -26.79 34.91
N VAL A 580 -56.87 -27.32 34.00
CA VAL A 580 -57.21 -28.49 33.18
C VAL A 580 -56.95 -29.82 33.90
N ILE A 581 -55.85 -29.92 34.65
CA ILE A 581 -55.42 -31.21 35.25
C ILE A 581 -55.90 -31.38 36.69
N LEU A 582 -55.79 -30.33 37.51
CA LEU A 582 -55.96 -30.45 38.95
C LEU A 582 -57.38 -30.14 39.44
N VAL A 583 -58.25 -29.58 38.58
CA VAL A 583 -59.71 -29.29 38.73
C VAL A 583 -60.11 -28.42 39.95
N PHE A 584 -59.34 -28.41 41.03
CA PHE A 584 -59.50 -27.63 42.25
C PHE A 584 -58.21 -26.87 42.53
N ALA A 585 -58.08 -25.67 41.97
CA ALA A 585 -56.96 -24.79 42.29
C ALA A 585 -57.03 -24.35 43.76
N GLN A 586 -55.99 -24.64 44.53
CA GLN A 586 -55.79 -24.10 45.88
C GLN A 586 -55.67 -22.57 45.77
N THR A 587 -56.46 -21.83 46.56
CA THR A 587 -56.47 -20.35 46.63
C THR A 587 -55.10 -19.71 46.92
N SER A 588 -54.12 -20.49 47.39
CA SER A 588 -52.76 -20.04 47.65
C SER A 588 -51.83 -20.04 46.42
N LEU A 589 -52.19 -20.70 45.32
CA LEU A 589 -51.33 -20.83 44.14
C LEU A 589 -51.15 -19.49 43.41
N LEU A 590 -52.22 -18.72 43.24
CA LEU A 590 -52.19 -17.40 42.60
C LEU A 590 -51.16 -16.47 43.26
N ARG A 591 -51.19 -16.38 44.60
CA ARG A 591 -50.27 -15.51 45.36
C ARG A 591 -48.82 -15.94 45.18
N LYS A 592 -48.53 -17.25 45.22
CA LYS A 592 -47.18 -17.80 45.01
C LYS A 592 -46.66 -17.49 43.60
N LEU A 593 -47.50 -17.65 42.58
CA LEU A 593 -47.15 -17.35 41.19
C LEU A 593 -46.86 -15.86 40.97
N LEU A 594 -47.64 -14.96 41.58
CA LEU A 594 -47.39 -13.52 41.51
C LEU A 594 -46.08 -13.12 42.22
N VAL A 595 -45.81 -13.67 43.41
CA VAL A 595 -44.54 -13.43 44.12
C VAL A 595 -43.35 -13.92 43.29
N PHE A 596 -43.48 -15.11 42.68
CA PHE A 596 -42.47 -15.63 41.76
C PHE A 596 -42.26 -14.71 40.56
N ALA A 597 -43.34 -14.26 39.92
CA ALA A 597 -43.27 -13.50 38.68
C ALA A 597 -42.62 -12.12 38.81
N TRP A 598 -42.77 -11.47 39.96
CA TRP A 598 -42.14 -10.17 40.24
C TRP A 598 -40.80 -10.30 40.99
N GLY A 599 -40.60 -11.38 41.74
CA GLY A 599 -39.41 -11.60 42.56
C GLY A 599 -38.20 -12.11 41.79
N VAL A 600 -38.37 -13.08 40.88
CA VAL A 600 -37.25 -13.64 40.09
C VAL A 600 -36.56 -12.58 39.22
N PRO A 601 -37.28 -11.73 38.46
CA PRO A 601 -36.67 -10.64 37.70
C PRO A 601 -35.86 -9.67 38.56
N PHE A 602 -36.31 -9.39 39.78
CA PHE A 602 -35.62 -8.48 40.70
C PHE A 602 -34.22 -9.01 41.07
N ILE A 603 -34.11 -10.31 41.34
CA ILE A 603 -32.84 -10.97 41.65
C ILE A 603 -31.92 -10.98 40.42
N ILE A 604 -32.45 -11.29 39.23
CA ILE A 604 -31.67 -11.32 37.99
C ILE A 604 -31.11 -9.94 37.66
N VAL A 605 -31.95 -8.89 37.69
CA VAL A 605 -31.51 -7.53 37.38
C VAL A 605 -30.59 -6.96 38.46
N GLY A 606 -30.88 -7.21 39.74
CA GLY A 606 -30.04 -6.75 40.85
C GLY A 606 -28.63 -7.36 40.81
N SER A 607 -28.52 -8.66 40.49
CA SER A 607 -27.22 -9.32 40.31
C SER A 607 -26.48 -8.79 39.08
N ALA A 608 -27.18 -8.59 37.96
CA ALA A 608 -26.61 -8.01 36.73
C ALA A 608 -26.06 -6.59 36.94
N LEU A 609 -26.78 -5.73 37.67
CA LEU A 609 -26.33 -4.38 38.03
C LEU A 609 -25.12 -4.41 38.98
N SER A 610 -25.11 -5.34 39.94
CA SER A 610 -24.00 -5.50 40.89
C SER A 610 -22.69 -5.88 40.20
N ILE A 611 -22.76 -6.74 39.16
CA ILE A 611 -21.58 -7.20 38.40
C ILE A 611 -21.02 -6.07 37.51
N THR A 612 -21.89 -5.24 36.95
CA THR A 612 -21.51 -4.26 35.91
C THR A 612 -21.10 -2.88 36.46
N LYS A 613 -21.32 -2.60 37.75
CA LYS A 613 -20.94 -1.34 38.42
C LYS A 613 -21.36 -0.08 37.61
N THR A 614 -22.62 -0.04 37.19
CA THR A 614 -23.32 1.03 36.42
C THR A 614 -22.73 1.45 35.06
N ASN A 615 -21.41 1.40 34.86
CA ASN A 615 -20.70 1.94 33.69
C ASN A 615 -20.55 0.93 32.55
N GLY A 616 -21.65 0.25 32.21
CA GLY A 616 -21.65 -0.74 31.12
C GLY A 616 -22.86 -1.66 31.08
N TYR A 617 -23.97 -1.26 31.71
CA TYR A 617 -25.21 -2.03 31.69
C TYR A 617 -26.00 -1.78 30.38
N GLY A 618 -26.05 -0.53 29.91
CA GLY A 618 -26.66 -0.12 28.64
C GLY A 618 -25.69 -0.18 27.46
N ASP A 619 -26.22 -0.39 26.25
CA ASP A 619 -25.52 -0.28 24.96
C ASP A 619 -25.48 1.18 24.47
N ASP A 620 -24.48 1.51 23.63
CA ASP A 620 -24.27 2.88 23.16
C ASP A 620 -25.20 3.27 21.99
N HIS A 621 -25.78 2.29 21.28
CA HIS A 621 -26.68 2.55 20.14
C HIS A 621 -28.14 2.66 20.55
N ASN A 622 -28.56 1.86 21.52
CA ASN A 622 -29.91 1.85 22.07
C ASN A 622 -29.81 1.61 23.57
N CYS A 623 -30.72 2.21 24.35
CA CYS A 623 -30.79 2.01 25.80
C CYS A 623 -31.36 0.64 26.18
N TRP A 624 -30.60 -0.39 25.86
CA TRP A 624 -30.84 -1.81 26.12
C TRP A 624 -29.57 -2.48 26.65
N LEU A 625 -29.66 -3.74 27.10
CA LEU A 625 -28.54 -4.52 27.65
C LEU A 625 -27.31 -4.53 26.75
N SER A 626 -26.15 -4.14 27.29
CA SER A 626 -24.85 -4.17 26.60
C SER A 626 -24.46 -5.60 26.18
N LEU A 627 -23.85 -5.72 24.99
CA LEU A 627 -23.29 -6.99 24.49
C LEU A 627 -21.94 -7.35 25.11
N SER A 628 -21.34 -6.45 25.88
CA SER A 628 -20.06 -6.71 26.54
C SER A 628 -20.21 -7.74 27.66
N ARG A 629 -19.27 -8.70 27.75
CA ARG A 629 -19.16 -9.69 28.85
C ARG A 629 -20.31 -10.70 29.01
N GLY A 630 -21.14 -10.92 27.98
CA GLY A 630 -22.17 -11.97 28.02
C GLY A 630 -23.44 -11.61 28.80
N LEU A 631 -23.63 -10.33 29.16
CA LEU A 631 -24.80 -9.82 29.89
C LEU A 631 -26.13 -10.15 29.19
N ARG A 632 -26.13 -10.26 27.86
CA ARG A 632 -27.28 -10.74 27.06
C ARG A 632 -27.88 -12.07 27.56
N TRP A 633 -27.06 -12.98 28.10
CA TRP A 633 -27.54 -14.26 28.61
C TRP A 633 -28.36 -14.14 29.89
N ALA A 634 -28.22 -13.04 30.65
CA ALA A 634 -29.05 -12.75 31.81
C ALA A 634 -30.53 -12.54 31.44
N PHE A 635 -30.80 -12.13 30.19
CA PHE A 635 -32.15 -12.01 29.65
C PHE A 635 -32.53 -13.20 28.76
N VAL A 636 -31.68 -13.54 27.80
CA VAL A 636 -31.96 -14.59 26.79
C VAL A 636 -32.11 -15.96 27.45
N GLY A 637 -31.28 -16.30 28.44
CA GLY A 637 -31.33 -17.59 29.13
C GLY A 637 -32.68 -17.85 29.81
N PRO A 638 -33.13 -16.97 30.74
CA PRO A 638 -34.45 -17.10 31.36
C PRO A 638 -35.61 -17.10 30.37
N ALA A 639 -35.57 -16.27 29.32
CA ALA A 639 -36.60 -16.23 28.29
C ALA A 639 -36.70 -17.57 27.54
N LEU A 640 -35.57 -18.17 27.14
CA LEU A 640 -35.53 -19.48 26.48
C LEU A 640 -36.10 -20.59 27.37
N PHE A 641 -35.77 -20.57 28.67
CA PHE A 641 -36.32 -21.52 29.63
C PHE A 641 -37.85 -21.45 29.69
N VAL A 642 -38.41 -20.23 29.75
CA VAL A 642 -39.87 -20.02 29.76
C VAL A 642 -40.51 -20.52 28.46
N ILE A 643 -39.93 -20.18 27.30
CA ILE A 643 -40.44 -20.62 26.00
C ILE A 643 -40.44 -22.15 25.89
N LEU A 644 -39.35 -22.81 26.31
CA LEU A 644 -39.23 -24.27 26.30
C LEU A 644 -40.27 -24.92 27.21
N PHE A 645 -40.39 -24.44 28.45
CA PHE A 645 -41.37 -24.96 29.41
C PHE A 645 -42.80 -24.79 28.90
N ASN A 646 -43.15 -23.59 28.42
CA ASN A 646 -44.48 -23.31 27.90
C ASN A 646 -44.81 -24.14 26.65
N SER A 647 -43.81 -24.46 25.81
CA SER A 647 -43.97 -25.38 24.68
C SER A 647 -44.33 -26.80 25.14
N ILE A 648 -43.69 -27.29 26.21
CA ILE A 648 -44.02 -28.60 26.81
C ILE A 648 -45.45 -28.58 27.37
N VAL A 649 -45.83 -27.51 28.09
CA VAL A 649 -47.20 -27.36 28.60
C VAL A 649 -48.22 -27.35 27.46
N LEU A 650 -47.94 -26.64 26.37
CA LEU A 650 -48.80 -26.60 25.20
C LEU A 650 -49.03 -28.00 24.62
N ILE A 651 -47.97 -28.81 24.49
CA ILE A 651 -48.06 -30.20 24.04
C ILE A 651 -48.94 -31.04 24.98
N ILE A 652 -48.80 -30.88 26.29
CA ILE A 652 -49.63 -31.58 27.29
C ILE A 652 -51.10 -31.18 27.14
N LEU A 653 -51.38 -29.89 26.95
CA LEU A 653 -52.74 -29.37 26.75
C LEU A 653 -53.37 -29.96 25.48
N PHE A 654 -52.63 -30.02 24.36
CA PHE A 654 -53.13 -30.66 23.14
C PHE A 654 -53.35 -32.16 23.32
N LYS A 655 -52.41 -32.89 23.96
CA LYS A 655 -52.60 -34.32 24.27
C LYS A 655 -53.87 -34.56 25.08
N LYS A 656 -54.13 -33.73 26.10
CA LYS A 656 -55.36 -33.80 26.89
C LYS A 656 -56.60 -33.44 26.08
N MET A 657 -56.53 -32.41 25.23
CA MET A 657 -57.63 -32.00 24.37
C MET A 657 -58.01 -33.10 23.37
N PHE A 658 -57.04 -33.76 22.75
CA PHE A 658 -57.29 -34.87 21.81
C PHE A 658 -57.76 -36.15 22.49
N ALA A 659 -57.45 -36.35 23.78
CA ALA A 659 -57.98 -37.46 24.57
C ALA A 659 -59.44 -37.27 25.01
N LEU A 660 -60.04 -36.09 24.79
CA LEU A 660 -61.46 -35.87 25.08
C LEU A 660 -62.32 -36.56 24.03
N LYS A 661 -63.28 -37.38 24.48
CA LYS A 661 -64.26 -38.06 23.61
C LYS A 661 -64.97 -37.11 22.64
N SER A 662 -65.31 -35.91 23.11
CA SER A 662 -65.91 -34.85 22.27
C SER A 662 -65.03 -34.39 21.10
N MET A 663 -63.71 -34.53 21.20
CA MET A 663 -62.77 -34.22 20.12
C MET A 663 -62.51 -35.44 19.24
N GLU A 664 -62.56 -36.66 19.79
CA GLU A 664 -62.45 -37.91 19.05
C GLU A 664 -63.52 -38.01 17.95
N ASP A 665 -64.77 -37.64 18.28
CA ASP A 665 -65.94 -37.74 17.39
C ASP A 665 -65.98 -36.70 16.24
N LYS A 666 -65.12 -35.66 16.25
CA LYS A 666 -65.11 -34.61 15.22
C LYS A 666 -64.44 -35.06 13.91
N PRO A 667 -64.91 -34.58 12.74
CA PRO A 667 -64.24 -34.82 11.46
C PRO A 667 -62.86 -34.13 11.42
N VAL A 668 -61.94 -34.66 10.61
CA VAL A 668 -60.53 -34.19 10.53
C VAL A 668 -60.43 -32.70 10.22
N LYS A 669 -61.26 -32.17 9.31
CA LYS A 669 -61.29 -30.74 8.96
C LYS A 669 -61.59 -29.85 10.17
N ASP A 670 -62.54 -30.26 11.01
CA ASP A 670 -62.92 -29.50 12.21
C ASP A 670 -61.91 -29.68 13.34
N LYS A 671 -61.26 -30.85 13.43
CA LYS A 671 -60.10 -31.07 14.30
C LYS A 671 -58.97 -30.10 13.94
N ILE A 672 -58.61 -30.00 12.66
CA ILE A 672 -57.57 -29.07 12.18
C ILE A 672 -57.97 -27.62 12.44
N LYS A 673 -59.19 -27.21 12.09
CA LYS A 673 -59.68 -25.84 12.33
C LYS A 673 -59.65 -25.46 13.81
N THR A 674 -60.14 -26.35 14.68
CA THR A 674 -60.14 -26.14 16.14
C THR A 674 -58.71 -26.07 16.68
N THR A 675 -57.81 -26.93 16.20
CA THR A 675 -56.40 -26.96 16.61
C THR A 675 -55.67 -25.70 16.18
N LEU A 676 -55.83 -25.26 14.93
CA LEU A 676 -55.25 -24.02 14.41
C LEU A 676 -55.74 -22.81 15.19
N TRP A 677 -57.05 -22.74 15.46
CA TRP A 677 -57.61 -21.67 16.28
C TRP A 677 -57.04 -21.68 17.70
N SER A 678 -56.96 -22.85 18.36
CA SER A 678 -56.36 -22.99 19.68
C SER A 678 -54.87 -22.62 19.69
N LEU A 679 -54.11 -22.96 18.64
CA LEU A 679 -52.70 -22.56 18.49
C LEU A 679 -52.57 -21.05 18.33
N CYS A 680 -53.35 -20.45 17.43
CA CYS A 680 -53.41 -18.99 17.26
C CYS A 680 -53.75 -18.28 18.56
N VAL A 681 -54.52 -18.94 19.45
CA VAL A 681 -54.91 -18.37 20.74
C VAL A 681 -53.84 -18.53 21.82
N LEU A 682 -53.34 -19.75 21.98
CA LEU A 682 -52.47 -20.09 23.11
C LEU A 682 -51.01 -19.68 22.87
N VAL A 683 -50.51 -19.70 21.63
CA VAL A 683 -49.10 -19.41 21.34
C VAL A 683 -48.67 -17.98 21.71
N PRO A 684 -49.40 -16.92 21.32
CA PRO A 684 -49.04 -15.55 21.72
C PRO A 684 -49.24 -15.30 23.22
N LEU A 685 -50.28 -15.91 23.80
CA LEU A 685 -50.64 -15.78 25.21
C LEU A 685 -49.57 -16.40 26.12
N MET A 686 -49.10 -17.59 25.75
CA MET A 686 -48.02 -18.30 26.45
C MET A 686 -46.62 -17.78 26.10
N GLY A 687 -46.50 -16.72 25.28
CA GLY A 687 -45.21 -16.12 24.92
C GLY A 687 -44.32 -16.96 24.01
N ILE A 688 -44.84 -18.03 23.39
CA ILE A 688 -44.03 -18.93 22.54
C ILE A 688 -43.61 -18.23 21.23
N SER A 689 -44.40 -17.26 20.76
CA SER A 689 -44.07 -16.44 19.58
C SER A 689 -42.76 -15.66 19.72
N TRP A 690 -42.28 -15.43 20.95
CA TRP A 690 -41.03 -14.74 21.22
C TRP A 690 -39.79 -15.54 20.78
N ILE A 691 -39.94 -16.82 20.43
CA ILE A 691 -38.85 -17.61 19.83
C ILE A 691 -38.32 -16.98 18.55
N LEU A 692 -39.16 -16.25 17.81
CA LEU A 692 -38.77 -15.49 16.62
C LEU A 692 -37.75 -14.39 16.94
N GLY A 693 -37.71 -13.92 18.19
CA GLY A 693 -36.75 -12.93 18.67
C GLY A 693 -35.32 -13.45 18.78
N ILE A 694 -35.09 -14.76 18.76
CA ILE A 694 -33.73 -15.32 18.68
C ILE A 694 -33.14 -15.04 17.30
N PHE A 695 -33.95 -15.15 16.25
CA PHE A 695 -33.54 -14.85 14.89
C PHE A 695 -33.35 -13.35 14.67
N TYR A 696 -33.99 -12.50 15.49
CA TYR A 696 -33.73 -11.06 15.51
C TYR A 696 -32.27 -10.73 15.84
N VAL A 697 -31.62 -11.54 16.70
CA VAL A 697 -30.22 -11.38 17.10
C VAL A 697 -29.24 -11.75 15.97
N ASN A 698 -29.70 -12.44 14.92
CA ASN A 698 -28.89 -12.76 13.77
C ASN A 698 -29.19 -11.76 12.63
N GLU A 699 -28.32 -10.76 12.48
CA GLU A 699 -28.48 -9.64 11.52
C GLU A 699 -28.53 -10.07 10.04
N SER A 700 -28.18 -11.32 9.72
CA SER A 700 -28.27 -11.87 8.36
C SER A 700 -29.70 -12.18 7.86
N ALA A 701 -30.70 -12.15 8.74
CA ALA A 701 -32.08 -12.51 8.43
C ALA A 701 -33.06 -11.33 8.60
N SER A 702 -32.89 -10.27 7.80
CA SER A 702 -33.73 -9.05 7.81
C SER A 702 -35.24 -9.35 7.78
N PHE A 703 -35.67 -10.34 7.01
CA PHE A 703 -37.07 -10.79 6.97
C PHE A 703 -37.59 -11.25 8.35
N MET A 704 -36.81 -12.02 9.11
CA MET A 704 -37.24 -12.55 10.41
C MET A 704 -37.40 -11.44 11.45
N GLN A 705 -36.65 -10.35 11.32
CA GLN A 705 -36.78 -9.18 12.19
C GLN A 705 -38.13 -8.46 12.01
N TYR A 706 -38.60 -8.30 10.75
CA TYR A 706 -39.93 -7.76 10.48
C TYR A 706 -41.05 -8.67 10.99
N VAL A 707 -40.94 -9.98 10.76
CA VAL A 707 -41.93 -10.95 11.25
C VAL A 707 -42.04 -10.87 12.77
N PHE A 708 -40.91 -10.83 13.47
CA PHE A 708 -40.87 -10.65 14.93
C PHE A 708 -41.52 -9.33 15.37
N ALA A 709 -41.17 -8.20 14.73
CA ALA A 709 -41.72 -6.89 15.06
C ALA A 709 -43.25 -6.83 14.88
N VAL A 710 -43.77 -7.38 13.76
CA VAL A 710 -45.21 -7.44 13.49
C VAL A 710 -45.92 -8.37 14.49
N CYS A 711 -45.41 -9.57 14.71
CA CYS A 711 -46.02 -10.53 15.63
C CYS A 711 -46.10 -9.99 17.06
N ASN A 712 -45.04 -9.34 17.56
CA ASN A 712 -45.07 -8.71 18.89
C ASN A 712 -45.91 -7.45 18.94
N GLY A 713 -45.88 -6.63 17.89
CA GLY A 713 -46.73 -5.46 17.76
C GLY A 713 -48.22 -5.81 17.82
N LEU A 714 -48.62 -6.99 17.30
CA LEU A 714 -50.01 -7.45 17.32
C LEU A 714 -50.42 -8.20 18.60
N GLN A 715 -49.51 -8.49 19.53
CA GLN A 715 -49.81 -9.30 20.72
C GLN A 715 -50.93 -8.69 21.59
N GLY A 716 -50.95 -7.38 21.80
CA GLY A 716 -51.98 -6.69 22.58
C GLY A 716 -53.34 -6.64 21.88
N VAL A 717 -53.37 -6.49 20.55
CA VAL A 717 -54.59 -6.59 19.74
C VAL A 717 -55.21 -7.97 19.90
N TYR A 718 -54.37 -8.99 19.81
CA TYR A 718 -54.76 -10.38 19.99
C TYR A 718 -55.37 -10.62 21.39
N ILE A 719 -54.73 -10.14 22.46
CA ILE A 719 -55.25 -10.27 23.84
C ILE A 719 -56.65 -9.65 23.97
N PHE A 720 -56.85 -8.44 23.41
CA PHE A 720 -58.14 -7.74 23.44
C PHE A 720 -59.23 -8.52 22.71
N VAL A 721 -58.97 -8.96 21.47
CA VAL A 721 -59.97 -9.67 20.66
C VAL A 721 -60.39 -10.96 21.34
N CYS A 722 -59.45 -11.79 21.78
CA CYS A 722 -59.78 -13.10 22.35
C CYS A 722 -60.39 -13.01 23.76
N ASN A 723 -59.93 -12.09 24.60
CA ASN A 723 -60.38 -12.04 26.00
C ASN A 723 -61.53 -11.07 26.26
N CYS A 724 -61.77 -10.10 25.37
CA CYS A 724 -62.91 -9.18 25.47
C CYS A 724 -63.98 -9.45 24.40
N VAL A 725 -63.61 -9.41 23.11
CA VAL A 725 -64.58 -9.45 22.01
C VAL A 725 -65.20 -10.84 21.86
N LEU A 726 -64.38 -11.88 21.88
CA LEU A 726 -64.79 -13.26 21.64
C LEU A 726 -65.10 -14.05 22.92
N ASN A 727 -64.92 -13.44 24.09
CA ASN A 727 -65.14 -14.11 25.36
C ASN A 727 -66.62 -14.10 25.75
N GLU A 728 -67.24 -15.27 25.79
CA GLU A 728 -68.67 -15.43 26.12
C GLU A 728 -69.05 -14.81 27.47
N LYS A 729 -68.19 -14.93 28.50
CA LYS A 729 -68.46 -14.33 29.82
C LYS A 729 -68.56 -12.81 29.76
N VAL A 730 -67.75 -12.18 28.90
CA VAL A 730 -67.75 -10.74 28.68
C VAL A 730 -68.98 -10.33 27.90
N GLN A 731 -69.31 -11.04 26.82
CA GLN A 731 -70.51 -10.80 26.01
C GLN A 731 -71.79 -10.89 26.86
N ASP A 732 -71.90 -11.91 27.71
CA ASP A 732 -73.04 -12.06 28.60
C ASP A 732 -73.06 -11.03 29.72
N GLY A 733 -71.89 -10.62 30.22
CA GLY A 733 -71.76 -9.48 31.15
C GLY A 733 -72.35 -8.20 30.56
N PHE A 734 -72.01 -7.87 29.30
CA PHE A 734 -72.58 -6.71 28.61
C PHE A 734 -74.09 -6.82 28.38
N LYS A 735 -74.60 -8.00 27.99
CA LYS A 735 -76.05 -8.22 27.84
C LYS A 735 -76.78 -7.95 29.17
N ARG A 736 -76.25 -8.46 30.29
CA ARG A 736 -76.84 -8.26 31.62
C ARG A 736 -76.75 -6.81 32.10
N GLU A 737 -75.66 -6.12 31.83
CA GLU A 737 -75.53 -4.70 32.18
C GLU A 737 -76.50 -3.83 31.36
N LYS A 738 -76.70 -4.15 30.07
CA LYS A 738 -77.69 -3.50 29.21
C LYS A 738 -79.11 -3.67 29.77
N ILE A 739 -79.49 -4.91 30.15
CA ILE A 739 -80.79 -5.19 30.79
C ILE A 739 -80.93 -4.42 32.10
N ARG A 740 -79.90 -4.39 32.95
CA ARG A 740 -79.92 -3.65 34.21
C ARG A 740 -80.10 -2.14 34.01
N ARG A 741 -79.54 -1.56 32.94
CA ARG A 741 -79.76 -0.14 32.60
C ARG A 741 -81.18 0.12 32.11
N LEU A 742 -81.72 -0.75 31.26
CA LEU A 742 -83.10 -0.66 30.79
C LEU A 742 -84.12 -0.76 31.93
N ASN A 743 -83.90 -1.67 32.89
CA ASN A 743 -84.75 -1.82 34.06
C ASN A 743 -84.62 -0.68 35.10
N LYS A 744 -83.65 0.23 34.92
CA LYS A 744 -83.46 1.40 35.78
C LYS A 744 -84.00 2.69 35.15
N SER A 745 -84.34 2.64 33.86
CA SER A 745 -84.96 3.73 33.08
C SER A 745 -86.48 3.59 32.94
N ILE A 746 -87.02 2.44 33.34
CA ILE A 746 -88.44 2.20 33.62
C ILE A 746 -88.59 2.36 35.13
#